data_AF-B5YGL0-F1
#
_entry.id   AF-B5YGL0-F1
#
_cell.length_a   1.000
_cell.length_b   1.000
_cell.length_c   1.000
_cell.angle_alpha   90.00
_cell.angle_beta   90.00
_cell.angle_gamma   90.00
#
_symmetry.space_group_name_H-M   'P 1'
#
loop_
_entity.id
_entity.type
_entity.pdbx_description
1 polymer ?
#
loop_
_entity_poly.entity_id
_entity_poly.type
_entity_poly.pdbx_seq_one_letter_code
_entity_poly.pdbx_strand_id
1 'polypeptide(L)'
;MREKEKLEVKVIERKIFLFSTLFFLLIAFYCNSSAQSPIEEKNKFNLFAQETIDFNELMQKYKESIITIDEANIKTEEILGIPVITSRPADTPEKEIKRRRDILNMQYGQAKQRFEDLENQEEEPQIVEAIPVEGYIVINGGEKRFYDSSHIEKELFYRIKETFVGNILVVRKYNTYKKEFEKNKEYELDSLSTNIKVENFYGKTCIKWSYFVPKFCTRYANFIHYEINKGEIYPNFYSGVVDIDQLEKDQLEIVANTPEIIFYTKDGLHYSDSTKVGCTSGRWKLTNHELEKLLNIGSFKITKNIGNVDKSSSCITGSTITLYLKVKKDEPEKCKEPKSVNIEILSPSEGERYIFTEQNPGTLTLELRAKTTPVKYEESIEWEIPEMEGSHKVFQPSSGLSKPKGPTVKVTYNGLPTHSESFGKQKVKARLNIDGCSLEKTREILIFYPRDEKNNPQGRYPNWFYYWKQTPAAMPFGQNVRLAFHCDSIPIDKCVCLHGGVVGQYNPYYSEHKTINVCDLNKNLEPQDRQNFTIRLPAIKLSIPSTLTSRNFLTYTHIDTFAVIIMHEFTHFNNALTFWTDGYNPEKDKDGDTLPDHIEAELGLNPEEKLSHWKDTLQGTDDEELLTLEATYDYPSGKFDKYDWGKPGKNWK
;
A
#
# COMPACT_ATOMS: atom_id res chain seq x y z
N MET A 1 -4.05 25.07 18.81
CA MET A 1 -4.33 24.30 20.04
C MET A 1 -5.82 23.96 20.17
N ARG A 2 -6.73 24.95 20.27
CA ARG A 2 -8.17 24.69 20.51
C ARG A 2 -8.95 23.89 19.47
N GLU A 3 -8.46 23.75 18.22
CA GLU A 3 -9.12 22.89 17.21
C GLU A 3 -8.66 21.43 17.26
N LYS A 4 -7.43 21.16 17.70
CA LYS A 4 -6.88 19.80 17.81
C LYS A 4 -7.52 19.07 19.00
N GLU A 5 -7.68 19.76 20.13
CA GLU A 5 -8.41 19.27 21.30
C GLU A 5 -9.89 19.04 20.99
N LYS A 6 -10.53 19.89 20.18
CA LYS A 6 -11.92 19.67 19.74
C LYS A 6 -12.08 18.47 18.80
N LEU A 7 -11.07 18.16 18.01
CA LEU A 7 -11.07 16.99 17.11
C LEU A 7 -10.87 15.69 17.91
N GLU A 8 -9.93 15.67 18.86
CA GLU A 8 -9.69 14.53 19.76
C GLU A 8 -10.90 14.23 20.65
N VAL A 9 -11.54 15.27 21.21
CA VAL A 9 -12.77 15.10 22.01
C VAL A 9 -13.92 14.55 21.17
N LYS A 10 -14.12 15.05 19.93
CA LYS A 10 -15.16 14.50 19.03
C LYS A 10 -14.90 13.05 18.62
N VAL A 11 -13.64 12.66 18.40
CA VAL A 11 -13.29 11.26 18.07
C VAL A 11 -13.54 10.35 19.27
N ILE A 12 -13.22 10.79 20.48
CA ILE A 12 -13.47 10.04 21.73
C ILE A 12 -14.98 9.94 21.99
N GLU A 13 -15.73 11.03 21.92
CA GLU A 13 -17.21 11.04 22.06
C GLU A 13 -17.90 10.12 21.03
N ARG A 14 -17.38 10.09 19.80
CA ARG A 14 -17.92 9.27 18.71
C ARG A 14 -17.58 7.79 18.84
N LYS A 15 -16.36 7.46 19.30
CA LYS A 15 -15.98 6.10 19.68
C LYS A 15 -16.85 5.59 20.83
N ILE A 16 -17.11 6.44 21.83
CA ILE A 16 -18.02 6.14 22.95
C ILE A 16 -19.45 5.93 22.44
N PHE A 17 -19.93 6.74 21.49
CA PHE A 17 -21.27 6.60 20.91
C PHE A 17 -21.44 5.32 20.07
N LEU A 18 -20.51 4.99 19.18
CA LEU A 18 -20.52 3.74 18.40
C LEU A 18 -20.43 2.51 19.32
N PHE A 19 -19.58 2.57 20.33
CA PHE A 19 -19.39 1.50 21.30
C PHE A 19 -20.61 1.32 22.22
N SER A 20 -21.19 2.43 22.67
CA SER A 20 -22.46 2.47 23.42
C SER A 20 -23.58 1.87 22.58
N THR A 21 -23.74 2.29 21.32
CA THR A 21 -24.78 1.77 20.41
C THR A 21 -24.62 0.27 20.16
N LEU A 22 -23.39 -0.23 19.91
CA LEU A 22 -23.13 -1.67 19.78
C LEU A 22 -23.42 -2.45 21.08
N PHE A 23 -23.07 -1.89 22.24
CA PHE A 23 -23.32 -2.49 23.55
C PHE A 23 -24.83 -2.48 23.91
N PHE A 24 -25.55 -1.41 23.57
CA PHE A 24 -27.00 -1.31 23.72
C PHE A 24 -27.74 -2.31 22.83
N LEU A 25 -27.27 -2.49 21.59
CA LEU A 25 -27.81 -3.49 20.66
C LEU A 25 -27.56 -4.92 21.16
N LEU A 26 -26.38 -5.21 21.71
CA LEU A 26 -26.06 -6.53 22.30
C LEU A 26 -27.00 -6.92 23.46
N ILE A 27 -27.53 -5.95 24.22
CA ILE A 27 -28.33 -6.22 25.43
C ILE A 27 -29.84 -6.13 25.19
N ALA A 28 -30.30 -5.49 24.10
CA ALA A 28 -31.72 -5.43 23.73
C ALA A 28 -32.36 -6.83 23.51
N PHE A 29 -31.54 -7.89 23.38
CA PHE A 29 -31.97 -9.28 23.31
C PHE A 29 -32.65 -9.81 24.60
N TYR A 30 -32.53 -9.12 25.73
CA TYR A 30 -32.84 -9.72 27.04
C TYR A 30 -34.06 -9.16 27.77
N CYS A 31 -34.85 -8.26 27.17
CA CYS A 31 -36.14 -7.83 27.74
C CYS A 31 -37.19 -8.96 27.82
N ASN A 32 -36.90 -10.17 27.35
CA ASN A 32 -37.80 -11.33 27.45
C ASN A 32 -37.29 -12.48 28.33
N SER A 33 -36.10 -12.37 28.96
CA SER A 33 -35.65 -13.38 29.94
C SER A 33 -35.56 -12.75 31.32
N SER A 34 -36.16 -13.39 32.31
CA SER A 34 -36.24 -12.97 33.72
C SER A 34 -34.90 -12.97 34.49
N ALA A 35 -33.75 -12.85 33.81
CA ALA A 35 -32.45 -12.80 34.45
C ALA A 35 -32.13 -11.38 34.95
N GLN A 36 -32.12 -11.20 36.27
CA GLN A 36 -31.87 -9.91 36.94
C GLN A 36 -30.40 -9.44 36.86
N SER A 37 -29.42 -10.36 36.70
CA SER A 37 -27.99 -10.02 36.78
C SER A 37 -27.40 -9.28 35.57
N PRO A 38 -27.74 -9.59 34.29
CA PRO A 38 -27.19 -8.86 33.14
C PRO A 38 -27.68 -7.40 33.07
N ILE A 39 -28.88 -7.12 33.59
CA ILE A 39 -29.46 -5.78 33.64
C ILE A 39 -28.76 -4.92 34.71
N GLU A 40 -28.44 -5.49 35.87
CA GLU A 40 -27.67 -4.79 36.90
C GLU A 40 -26.24 -4.47 36.45
N GLU A 41 -25.59 -5.40 35.75
CA GLU A 41 -24.23 -5.23 35.25
C GLU A 41 -24.17 -4.18 34.11
N LYS A 42 -25.20 -4.13 33.25
CA LYS A 42 -25.42 -3.03 32.29
C LYS A 42 -25.51 -1.67 32.97
N ASN A 43 -26.34 -1.56 34.00
CA ASN A 43 -26.54 -0.28 34.69
C ASN A 43 -25.27 0.19 35.40
N LYS A 44 -24.48 -0.73 35.96
CA LYS A 44 -23.16 -0.43 36.54
C LYS A 44 -22.15 0.03 35.48
N PHE A 45 -22.11 -0.64 34.32
CA PHE A 45 -21.23 -0.21 33.23
C PHE A 45 -21.63 1.18 32.69
N ASN A 46 -22.94 1.46 32.56
CA ASN A 46 -23.44 2.76 32.10
C ASN A 46 -23.04 3.91 33.03
N LEU A 47 -23.16 3.72 34.35
CA LEU A 47 -22.69 4.72 35.32
C LEU A 47 -21.18 4.95 35.15
N PHE A 48 -20.41 3.87 35.06
CA PHE A 48 -18.95 3.95 34.91
C PHE A 48 -18.54 4.66 33.60
N ALA A 49 -19.20 4.35 32.49
CA ALA A 49 -18.91 4.93 31.17
C ALA A 49 -19.24 6.43 31.07
N GLN A 50 -20.16 6.93 31.90
CA GLN A 50 -20.48 8.36 31.98
C GLN A 50 -19.48 9.15 32.85
N GLU A 51 -18.74 8.45 33.73
CA GLU A 51 -17.83 9.06 34.71
C GLU A 51 -16.36 9.00 34.30
N THR A 52 -15.99 8.14 33.34
CA THR A 52 -14.60 8.00 32.88
C THR A 52 -14.35 8.57 31.48
N ILE A 53 -13.22 9.26 31.33
CA ILE A 53 -12.66 9.70 30.04
C ILE A 53 -11.43 8.86 29.63
N ASP A 54 -10.98 7.94 30.49
CA ASP A 54 -9.88 7.02 30.18
C ASP A 54 -10.43 5.81 29.42
N PHE A 55 -10.16 5.81 28.12
CA PHE A 55 -10.58 4.73 27.23
C PHE A 55 -10.01 3.37 27.63
N ASN A 56 -8.79 3.29 28.17
CA ASN A 56 -8.20 2.00 28.56
C ASN A 56 -8.92 1.39 29.76
N GLU A 57 -9.31 2.22 30.73
CA GLU A 57 -10.05 1.78 31.91
C GLU A 57 -11.48 1.35 31.55
N LEU A 58 -12.14 2.10 30.66
CA LEU A 58 -13.43 1.76 30.07
C LEU A 58 -13.40 0.40 29.36
N MET A 59 -12.35 0.16 28.57
CA MET A 59 -12.18 -1.09 27.83
C MET A 59 -11.89 -2.29 28.73
N GLN A 60 -11.19 -2.09 29.86
CA GLN A 60 -10.96 -3.15 30.83
C GLN A 60 -12.27 -3.54 31.54
N LYS A 61 -13.07 -2.56 31.98
CA LYS A 61 -14.38 -2.83 32.58
C LYS A 61 -15.34 -3.50 31.62
N TYR A 62 -15.31 -3.13 30.34
CA TYR A 62 -16.11 -3.80 29.31
C TYR A 62 -15.73 -5.28 29.16
N LYS A 63 -14.44 -5.62 29.20
CA LYS A 63 -13.97 -7.02 29.13
C LYS A 63 -14.49 -7.86 30.29
N GLU A 64 -14.54 -7.28 31.49
CA GLU A 64 -15.09 -7.96 32.67
C GLU A 64 -16.59 -8.23 32.47
N SER A 65 -17.37 -7.21 32.06
CA SER A 65 -18.82 -7.32 31.86
C SER A 65 -19.20 -8.28 30.72
N ILE A 66 -18.43 -8.34 29.63
CA ILE A 66 -18.78 -9.16 28.47
C ILE A 66 -18.62 -10.65 28.73
N ILE A 67 -17.72 -11.05 29.65
CA ILE A 67 -17.56 -12.45 30.08
C ILE A 67 -18.83 -12.91 30.80
N THR A 68 -19.34 -12.11 31.74
CA THR A 68 -20.56 -12.43 32.49
C THR A 68 -21.79 -12.50 31.58
N ILE A 69 -21.91 -11.57 30.63
CA ILE A 69 -22.99 -11.57 29.62
C ILE A 69 -22.90 -12.83 28.75
N ASP A 70 -21.71 -13.19 28.28
CA ASP A 70 -21.49 -14.36 27.44
C ASP A 70 -21.79 -15.69 28.17
N GLU A 71 -21.46 -15.78 29.46
CA GLU A 71 -21.81 -16.95 30.29
C GLU A 71 -23.33 -17.09 30.51
N ALA A 72 -24.04 -15.96 30.65
CA ALA A 72 -25.51 -15.95 30.72
C ALA A 72 -26.15 -16.34 29.37
N ASN A 73 -25.54 -15.90 28.26
CA ASN A 73 -25.94 -16.24 26.90
C ASN A 73 -25.86 -17.75 26.64
N ILE A 74 -24.73 -18.39 27.00
CA ILE A 74 -24.51 -19.83 26.83
C ILE A 74 -25.55 -20.66 27.61
N LYS A 75 -25.86 -20.27 28.85
CA LYS A 75 -26.92 -20.92 29.64
C LYS A 75 -28.30 -20.80 29.01
N THR A 76 -28.56 -19.71 28.29
CA THR A 76 -29.84 -19.46 27.61
C THR A 76 -29.96 -20.29 26.32
N GLU A 77 -28.85 -20.49 25.59
CA GLU A 77 -28.76 -21.41 24.44
C GLU A 77 -29.14 -22.84 24.84
N GLU A 78 -28.60 -23.33 25.97
CA GLU A 78 -28.89 -24.66 26.50
C GLU A 78 -30.39 -24.88 26.82
N ILE A 79 -31.10 -23.80 27.16
CA ILE A 79 -32.52 -23.84 27.57
C ILE A 79 -33.46 -23.69 26.36
N LEU A 80 -33.15 -22.79 25.42
CA LEU A 80 -34.06 -22.42 24.33
C LEU A 80 -33.71 -23.07 22.98
N GLY A 81 -32.53 -23.70 22.84
CA GLY A 81 -32.09 -24.33 21.59
C GLY A 81 -31.85 -23.36 20.44
N ILE A 82 -31.76 -22.05 20.74
CA ILE A 82 -31.45 -20.99 19.78
C ILE A 82 -29.93 -20.79 19.83
N PRO A 83 -29.19 -20.96 18.72
CA PRO A 83 -27.75 -20.76 18.72
C PRO A 83 -27.43 -19.31 19.08
N VAL A 84 -26.67 -19.09 20.15
CA VAL A 84 -26.31 -17.74 20.61
C VAL A 84 -24.93 -17.37 20.08
N ILE A 85 -24.83 -16.21 19.43
CA ILE A 85 -23.55 -15.71 18.95
C ILE A 85 -22.77 -15.17 20.14
N THR A 86 -21.53 -15.65 20.31
CA THR A 86 -20.62 -15.20 21.37
C THR A 86 -20.47 -13.67 21.38
N SER A 87 -20.56 -13.09 22.57
CA SER A 87 -20.28 -11.67 22.82
C SER A 87 -18.77 -11.40 22.86
N ARG A 88 -17.95 -12.44 23.05
CA ARG A 88 -16.48 -12.34 23.04
C ARG A 88 -15.97 -11.95 21.65
N PRO A 89 -15.08 -10.95 21.55
CA PRO A 89 -14.41 -10.59 20.31
C PRO A 89 -13.53 -11.70 19.75
N ALA A 90 -13.37 -11.71 18.44
CA ALA A 90 -12.60 -12.72 17.75
C ALA A 90 -11.12 -12.34 17.58
N ASP A 91 -10.27 -13.36 17.40
CA ASP A 91 -8.80 -13.23 17.32
C ASP A 91 -8.27 -12.62 16.01
N THR A 92 -9.14 -12.38 15.02
CA THR A 92 -8.77 -11.82 13.71
C THR A 92 -9.81 -10.79 13.26
N PRO A 93 -9.43 -9.71 12.55
CA PRO A 93 -10.38 -8.69 12.08
C PRO A 93 -11.53 -9.27 11.25
N GLU A 94 -11.25 -10.27 10.41
CA GLU A 94 -12.23 -10.93 9.54
C GLU A 94 -13.31 -11.65 10.34
N LYS A 95 -12.90 -12.41 11.36
CA LYS A 95 -13.83 -13.09 12.27
C LYS A 95 -14.60 -12.09 13.12
N GLU A 96 -13.98 -11.00 13.55
CA GLU A 96 -14.64 -9.99 14.39
C GLU A 96 -15.70 -9.20 13.59
N ILE A 97 -15.37 -8.74 12.39
CA ILE A 97 -16.35 -8.11 11.48
C ILE A 97 -17.48 -9.07 11.12
N LYS A 98 -17.18 -10.36 10.91
CA LYS A 98 -18.22 -11.37 10.69
C LYS A 98 -19.13 -11.52 11.92
N ARG A 99 -18.56 -11.67 13.11
CA ARG A 99 -19.30 -11.82 14.37
C ARG A 99 -20.25 -10.63 14.59
N ARG A 100 -19.76 -9.40 14.43
CA ARG A 100 -20.57 -8.18 14.51
C ARG A 100 -21.71 -8.17 13.49
N ARG A 101 -21.42 -8.55 12.24
CA ARG A 101 -22.43 -8.68 11.18
C ARG A 101 -23.51 -9.70 11.54
N ASP A 102 -23.11 -10.89 11.99
CA ASP A 102 -24.04 -11.96 12.33
C ASP A 102 -24.99 -11.51 13.46
N ILE A 103 -24.48 -10.77 14.45
CA ILE A 103 -25.30 -10.16 15.52
C ILE A 103 -26.31 -9.15 14.94
N LEU A 104 -25.83 -8.19 14.15
CA LEU A 104 -26.67 -7.14 13.58
C LEU A 104 -27.74 -7.71 12.64
N ASN A 105 -27.38 -8.65 11.77
CA ASN A 105 -28.33 -9.24 10.82
C ASN A 105 -29.31 -10.22 11.48
N MET A 106 -28.92 -10.90 12.56
CA MET A 106 -29.85 -11.67 13.38
C MET A 106 -30.91 -10.75 14.01
N GLN A 107 -30.47 -9.62 14.59
CA GLN A 107 -31.38 -8.60 15.14
C GLN A 107 -32.28 -8.01 14.07
N TYR A 108 -31.73 -7.72 12.89
CA TYR A 108 -32.48 -7.25 11.74
C TYR A 108 -33.62 -8.21 11.37
N GLY A 109 -33.32 -9.51 11.28
CA GLY A 109 -34.31 -10.55 10.97
C GLY A 109 -35.43 -10.63 12.01
N GLN A 110 -35.08 -10.58 13.30
CA GLN A 110 -36.05 -10.68 14.39
C GLN A 110 -36.94 -9.45 14.53
N ALA A 111 -36.37 -8.25 14.47
CA ALA A 111 -37.14 -7.02 14.61
C ALA A 111 -38.05 -6.79 13.39
N LYS A 112 -37.61 -7.15 12.19
CA LYS A 112 -38.45 -7.11 10.98
C LYS A 112 -39.73 -7.95 11.12
N GLN A 113 -39.66 -9.11 11.77
CA GLN A 113 -40.84 -9.96 12.01
C GLN A 113 -41.83 -9.37 13.02
N ARG A 114 -41.37 -8.48 13.91
CA ARG A 114 -42.20 -7.87 14.97
C ARG A 114 -42.82 -6.53 14.58
N PHE A 115 -42.27 -5.86 13.56
CA PHE A 115 -42.74 -4.53 13.14
C PHE A 115 -44.13 -4.52 12.50
N GLU A 116 -44.63 -5.66 12.02
CA GLU A 116 -46.01 -5.78 11.53
C GLU A 116 -47.05 -5.64 12.66
N ASP A 117 -46.64 -5.98 13.89
CA ASP A 117 -47.47 -6.06 15.11
C ASP A 117 -47.33 -4.83 16.04
N LEU A 118 -46.49 -3.85 15.70
CA LEU A 118 -46.32 -2.64 16.51
C LEU A 118 -47.53 -1.72 16.43
N GLU A 119 -48.00 -1.26 17.59
CA GLU A 119 -48.95 -0.16 17.69
C GLU A 119 -48.33 1.16 17.20
N ASN A 120 -49.18 2.14 16.87
CA ASN A 120 -48.70 3.45 16.41
C ASN A 120 -47.91 4.15 17.52
N GLN A 121 -46.65 4.45 17.26
CA GLN A 121 -45.75 5.13 18.20
C GLN A 121 -45.28 6.47 17.61
N GLU A 122 -44.97 7.45 18.47
CA GLU A 122 -44.44 8.76 18.06
C GLU A 122 -42.98 8.68 17.59
N GLU A 123 -42.18 7.75 18.13
CA GLU A 123 -40.81 7.49 17.69
C GLU A 123 -40.76 6.31 16.70
N GLU A 124 -40.27 6.57 15.48
CA GLU A 124 -40.14 5.56 14.46
C GLU A 124 -38.96 4.60 14.77
N PRO A 125 -39.20 3.29 14.89
CA PRO A 125 -38.14 2.35 15.20
C PRO A 125 -37.10 2.28 14.09
N GLN A 126 -35.83 2.22 14.50
CA GLN A 126 -34.69 2.07 13.62
C GLN A 126 -34.16 0.64 13.67
N ILE A 127 -33.74 0.13 12.52
CA ILE A 127 -33.13 -1.19 12.40
C ILE A 127 -31.91 -1.10 11.49
N VAL A 128 -30.88 -1.88 11.81
CA VAL A 128 -29.61 -1.86 11.10
C VAL A 128 -29.40 -3.18 10.37
N GLU A 129 -29.14 -3.09 9.07
CA GLU A 129 -28.71 -4.21 8.24
C GLU A 129 -27.21 -4.05 7.92
N ALA A 130 -26.42 -5.09 8.12
CA ALA A 130 -24.97 -5.07 7.91
C ALA A 130 -24.57 -5.83 6.64
N ILE A 131 -24.00 -5.11 5.67
CA ILE A 131 -23.55 -5.63 4.38
C ILE A 131 -22.03 -5.79 4.39
N PRO A 132 -21.48 -6.99 4.12
CA PRO A 132 -20.04 -7.21 4.23
C PRO A 132 -19.26 -6.53 3.10
N VAL A 133 -18.12 -5.92 3.46
CA VAL A 133 -17.20 -5.30 2.51
C VAL A 133 -15.75 -5.67 2.80
N GLU A 134 -14.92 -5.61 1.76
CA GLU A 134 -13.47 -5.67 1.85
C GLU A 134 -12.87 -4.55 1.00
N GLY A 135 -11.68 -4.10 1.37
CA GLY A 135 -11.06 -3.02 0.64
C GLY A 135 -9.60 -2.82 1.02
N TYR A 136 -9.03 -1.79 0.40
CA TYR A 136 -7.72 -1.30 0.76
C TYR A 136 -7.60 0.19 0.43
N ILE A 137 -6.72 0.86 1.17
CA ILE A 137 -6.27 2.20 0.86
C ILE A 137 -4.81 2.16 0.40
N VAL A 138 -4.47 3.00 -0.59
CA VAL A 138 -3.09 3.24 -1.02
C VAL A 138 -2.80 4.72 -0.86
N ILE A 139 -1.83 5.04 -0.02
CA ILE A 139 -1.33 6.40 0.21
C ILE A 139 -0.01 6.53 -0.51
N ASN A 140 0.06 7.42 -1.48
CA ASN A 140 1.32 7.93 -2.02
C ASN A 140 1.52 9.31 -1.39
N GLY A 141 2.26 9.37 -0.29
CA GLY A 141 2.43 10.58 0.50
C GLY A 141 3.88 11.01 0.56
N GLY A 142 4.10 12.24 1.00
CA GLY A 142 5.43 12.69 1.38
C GLY A 142 5.37 13.84 2.35
N GLU A 143 6.42 13.95 3.17
CA GLU A 143 6.66 15.06 4.07
C GLU A 143 7.80 15.92 3.55
N LYS A 144 7.62 17.24 3.49
CA LYS A 144 8.72 18.15 3.20
C LYS A 144 8.71 19.29 4.20
N ARG A 145 9.81 19.41 4.93
CA ARG A 145 10.08 20.54 5.81
C ARG A 145 11.25 21.31 5.25
N PHE A 146 11.03 22.61 5.10
CA PHE A 146 12.10 23.51 4.74
C PHE A 146 12.63 24.20 5.99
N TYR A 147 13.94 24.44 6.02
CA TYR A 147 14.58 25.30 7.00
C TYR A 147 14.20 26.77 6.75
N ASP A 148 14.02 27.16 5.48
CA ASP A 148 13.55 28.47 5.04
C ASP A 148 12.73 28.39 3.73
N SER A 149 12.65 29.45 2.92
CA SER A 149 11.88 29.41 1.66
C SER A 149 12.44 28.51 0.56
N SER A 150 13.69 28.06 0.65
CA SER A 150 14.37 27.35 -0.45
C SER A 150 15.17 26.11 -0.01
N HIS A 151 15.54 25.98 1.27
CA HIS A 151 16.44 24.91 1.73
C HIS A 151 15.70 23.80 2.44
N ILE A 152 15.94 22.56 2.00
CA ILE A 152 15.26 21.37 2.50
C ILE A 152 15.95 20.92 3.79
N GLU A 153 15.23 21.03 4.92
CA GLU A 153 15.62 20.44 6.19
C GLU A 153 15.33 18.95 6.17
N LYS A 154 14.16 18.57 5.68
CA LYS A 154 13.68 17.18 5.70
C LYS A 154 12.80 16.93 4.50
N GLU A 155 13.00 15.78 3.89
CA GLU A 155 12.15 15.30 2.82
C GLU A 155 11.99 13.79 2.98
N LEU A 156 10.75 13.33 2.94
CA LEU A 156 10.37 11.93 3.11
C LEU A 156 9.27 11.67 2.10
N PHE A 157 9.32 10.57 1.38
CA PHE A 157 8.14 10.10 0.69
C PHE A 157 7.97 8.60 0.86
N TYR A 158 6.73 8.17 0.78
CA TYR A 158 6.31 6.83 1.15
C TYR A 158 5.10 6.39 0.34
N ARG A 159 5.05 5.08 0.11
CA ARG A 159 3.87 4.39 -0.37
C ARG A 159 3.40 3.39 0.68
N ILE A 160 2.21 3.62 1.21
CA ILE A 160 1.60 2.79 2.24
C ILE A 160 0.36 2.14 1.64
N LYS A 161 0.23 0.83 1.83
CA LYS A 161 -0.98 0.08 1.51
C LYS A 161 -1.54 -0.52 2.79
N GLU A 162 -2.77 -0.18 3.12
CA GLU A 162 -3.50 -0.78 4.25
C GLU A 162 -4.73 -1.51 3.71
N THR A 163 -4.83 -2.80 4.02
CA THR A 163 -6.02 -3.61 3.70
C THR A 163 -6.95 -3.64 4.89
N PHE A 164 -8.26 -3.71 4.63
CA PHE A 164 -9.28 -3.75 5.67
C PHE A 164 -10.47 -4.64 5.29
N VAL A 165 -11.21 -5.04 6.31
CA VAL A 165 -12.54 -5.66 6.19
C VAL A 165 -13.54 -4.82 6.97
N GLY A 166 -14.80 -4.85 6.56
CA GLY A 166 -15.82 -4.06 7.24
C GLY A 166 -17.24 -4.51 6.96
N ASN A 167 -18.18 -3.78 7.54
CA ASN A 167 -19.60 -3.87 7.23
C ASN A 167 -20.14 -2.47 6.95
N ILE A 168 -20.82 -2.30 5.81
CA ILE A 168 -21.68 -1.14 5.59
C ILE A 168 -22.95 -1.36 6.42
N LEU A 169 -23.21 -0.46 7.35
CA LEU A 169 -24.40 -0.46 8.18
C LEU A 169 -25.45 0.40 7.48
N VAL A 170 -26.57 -0.23 7.11
CA VAL A 170 -27.71 0.42 6.49
C VAL A 170 -28.77 0.60 7.56
N VAL A 171 -28.90 1.83 8.05
CA VAL A 171 -29.92 2.19 9.04
C VAL A 171 -31.22 2.51 8.32
N ARG A 172 -32.28 1.81 8.68
CA ARG A 172 -33.63 1.95 8.10
C ARG A 172 -34.60 2.38 9.19
N LYS A 173 -35.38 3.42 8.91
CA LYS A 173 -36.50 3.86 9.76
C LYS A 173 -37.77 3.18 9.30
N TYR A 174 -38.55 2.65 10.23
CA TYR A 174 -39.84 2.03 9.94
C TYR A 174 -40.98 2.95 10.37
N ASN A 175 -41.82 3.33 9.42
CA ASN A 175 -42.96 4.19 9.69
C ASN A 175 -44.15 3.34 10.16
N THR A 176 -44.46 3.41 11.46
CA THR A 176 -45.54 2.60 12.08
C THR A 176 -46.92 2.93 11.54
N TYR A 177 -47.16 4.18 11.11
CA TYR A 177 -48.46 4.61 10.56
C TYR A 177 -48.71 4.07 9.14
N LYS A 178 -47.67 4.05 8.30
CA LYS A 178 -47.74 3.55 6.92
C LYS A 178 -47.45 2.06 6.82
N LYS A 179 -46.97 1.44 7.90
CA LYS A 179 -46.51 0.04 7.96
C LYS A 179 -45.49 -0.29 6.86
N GLU A 180 -44.58 0.64 6.60
CA GLU A 180 -43.53 0.49 5.59
C GLU A 180 -42.21 1.11 6.05
N PHE A 181 -41.10 0.64 5.49
CA PHE A 181 -39.80 1.29 5.71
C PHE A 181 -39.74 2.61 4.94
N GLU A 182 -39.19 3.63 5.57
CA GLU A 182 -38.86 4.86 4.88
C GLU A 182 -37.90 4.59 3.71
N LYS A 183 -38.06 5.37 2.63
CA LYS A 183 -37.18 5.26 1.45
C LYS A 183 -35.77 5.77 1.74
N ASN A 184 -35.63 6.70 2.67
CA ASN A 184 -34.35 7.27 3.04
C ASN A 184 -33.61 6.30 3.96
N LYS A 185 -32.33 6.09 3.66
CA LYS A 185 -31.43 5.27 4.46
C LYS A 185 -30.29 6.14 4.95
N GLU A 186 -29.78 5.83 6.13
CA GLU A 186 -28.53 6.37 6.64
C GLU A 186 -27.47 5.26 6.54
N TYR A 187 -26.24 5.66 6.24
CA TYR A 187 -25.14 4.74 5.98
C TYR A 187 -23.99 5.02 6.95
N GLU A 188 -23.48 3.95 7.54
CA GLU A 188 -22.21 3.96 8.27
C GLU A 188 -21.30 2.85 7.75
N LEU A 189 -20.01 2.93 8.05
CA LEU A 189 -19.04 1.89 7.72
C LEU A 189 -18.22 1.55 8.96
N ASP A 190 -18.39 0.32 9.46
CA ASP A 190 -17.51 -0.25 10.48
C ASP A 190 -16.37 -0.98 9.78
N SER A 191 -15.13 -0.51 9.91
CA SER A 191 -13.95 -1.09 9.26
C SER A 191 -12.83 -1.41 10.23
N LEU A 192 -12.20 -2.57 10.03
CA LEU A 192 -11.02 -3.03 10.78
C LEU A 192 -9.86 -3.31 9.82
N SER A 193 -8.68 -2.78 10.18
CA SER A 193 -7.42 -3.03 9.51
C SER A 193 -7.03 -4.49 9.60
N THR A 194 -6.60 -5.08 8.48
CA THR A 194 -6.10 -6.44 8.40
C THR A 194 -4.60 -6.51 8.22
N ASN A 195 -4.03 -5.55 7.49
CA ASN A 195 -2.59 -5.50 7.26
C ASN A 195 -2.16 -4.11 6.79
N ILE A 196 -1.11 -3.58 7.40
CA ILE A 196 -0.47 -2.32 6.99
C ILE A 196 0.89 -2.67 6.40
N LYS A 197 1.12 -2.28 5.15
CA LYS A 197 2.38 -2.50 4.45
C LYS A 197 2.93 -1.16 3.96
N VAL A 198 4.09 -0.77 4.50
CA VAL A 198 4.93 0.24 3.87
C VAL A 198 5.60 -0.43 2.67
N GLU A 199 5.09 -0.17 1.47
CA GLU A 199 5.57 -0.82 0.25
C GLU A 199 6.92 -0.27 -0.18
N ASN A 200 7.11 1.04 0.02
CA ASN A 200 8.37 1.75 -0.09
C ASN A 200 8.34 3.01 0.79
N PHE A 201 9.53 3.49 1.13
CA PHE A 201 9.77 4.83 1.61
C PHE A 201 11.25 5.17 1.38
N TYR A 202 11.53 6.45 1.39
CA TYR A 202 12.87 7.00 1.26
C TYR A 202 12.81 8.48 1.67
N GLY A 203 13.98 9.09 1.78
CA GLY A 203 14.09 10.48 2.10
C GLY A 203 15.27 10.72 3.02
N LYS A 204 15.49 11.97 3.35
CA LYS A 204 16.60 12.41 4.16
C LYS A 204 16.20 13.54 5.10
N THR A 205 16.90 13.64 6.22
CA THR A 205 16.83 14.76 7.15
C THR A 205 18.22 15.34 7.32
N CYS A 206 18.31 16.66 7.42
CA CYS A 206 19.56 17.33 7.71
C CYS A 206 19.94 17.08 9.16
N ILE A 207 21.12 16.51 9.37
CA ILE A 207 21.66 16.25 10.72
C ILE A 207 22.83 17.16 11.07
N LYS A 208 23.38 17.90 10.09
CA LYS A 208 24.40 18.91 10.32
C LYS A 208 24.28 20.05 9.31
N TRP A 209 24.07 21.27 9.81
CA TRP A 209 24.11 22.48 8.99
C TRP A 209 25.55 22.99 8.90
N SER A 210 25.86 23.62 7.76
CA SER A 210 27.08 24.39 7.52
C SER A 210 27.20 25.53 8.51
N TYR A 211 28.43 25.81 8.93
CA TYR A 211 28.72 26.96 9.77
C TYR A 211 28.96 28.21 8.94
N PHE A 212 29.56 28.05 7.75
CA PHE A 212 29.98 29.16 6.90
C PHE A 212 28.96 29.54 5.84
N VAL A 213 28.11 28.60 5.42
CA VAL A 213 27.04 28.83 4.44
C VAL A 213 25.70 28.77 5.15
N PRO A 214 25.05 29.93 5.40
CA PRO A 214 23.71 29.94 5.96
C PRO A 214 22.79 29.05 5.12
N LYS A 215 22.11 28.12 5.79
CA LYS A 215 21.08 27.25 5.19
C LYS A 215 21.63 26.16 4.25
N PHE A 216 22.92 25.82 4.31
CA PHE A 216 23.45 24.64 3.64
C PHE A 216 23.56 23.46 4.63
N CYS A 217 23.12 22.27 4.21
CA CYS A 217 23.24 21.06 5.02
C CYS A 217 24.49 20.29 4.60
N THR A 218 25.49 20.21 5.48
CA THR A 218 26.75 19.49 5.22
C THR A 218 26.61 17.99 5.42
N ARG A 219 25.58 17.54 6.15
CA ARG A 219 25.36 16.11 6.37
C ARG A 219 23.89 15.76 6.47
N TYR A 220 23.46 14.83 5.61
CA TYR A 220 22.13 14.25 5.62
C TYR A 220 22.14 12.83 6.21
N ALA A 221 21.05 12.47 6.90
CA ALA A 221 20.77 11.08 7.26
C ALA A 221 19.55 10.58 6.50
N ASN A 222 19.67 9.40 5.89
CA ASN A 222 18.59 8.77 5.16
C ASN A 222 17.60 8.08 6.12
N PHE A 223 16.31 8.12 5.80
CA PHE A 223 15.32 7.26 6.44
C PHE A 223 15.52 5.82 5.95
N ILE A 224 15.77 4.91 6.88
CA ILE A 224 16.07 3.50 6.55
C ILE A 224 15.20 2.49 7.30
N HIS A 225 14.47 2.94 8.30
CA HIS A 225 13.62 2.09 9.13
C HIS A 225 12.26 2.74 9.38
N TYR A 226 11.27 1.93 9.69
CA TYR A 226 9.96 2.40 10.09
C TYR A 226 9.35 1.45 11.12
N GLU A 227 8.50 2.02 11.98
CA GLU A 227 7.65 1.29 12.89
C GLU A 227 6.20 1.66 12.62
N ILE A 228 5.34 0.65 12.51
CA ILE A 228 3.90 0.82 12.41
C ILE A 228 3.36 0.84 13.84
N ASN A 229 2.63 1.90 14.21
CA ASN A 229 1.96 1.94 15.50
C ASN A 229 0.92 0.80 15.54
N LYS A 230 0.97 -0.03 16.59
CA LYS A 230 0.11 -1.22 16.72
C LYS A 230 -1.35 -0.89 17.06
N GLY A 231 -1.71 0.39 17.17
CA GLY A 231 -3.08 0.84 17.44
C GLY A 231 -3.54 0.56 18.87
N GLU A 232 -4.81 0.88 19.15
CA GLU A 232 -5.42 0.72 20.49
C GLU A 232 -5.72 -0.76 20.83
N ILE A 233 -5.53 -1.11 22.10
CA ILE A 233 -5.73 -2.46 22.63
C ILE A 233 -7.20 -2.70 22.94
N TYR A 234 -7.95 -3.12 21.92
CA TYR A 234 -9.01 -4.15 21.96
C TYR A 234 -10.11 -3.82 20.93
N PRO A 235 -10.41 -4.74 19.99
CA PRO A 235 -10.01 -6.14 19.95
C PRO A 235 -8.64 -6.41 19.29
N ASN A 236 -7.66 -5.52 19.50
CA ASN A 236 -6.28 -5.57 19.00
C ASN A 236 -6.13 -5.21 17.51
N PHE A 237 -7.13 -4.55 16.93
CA PHE A 237 -7.11 -4.13 15.52
C PHE A 237 -7.29 -2.62 15.43
N TYR A 238 -6.60 -2.02 14.48
CA TYR A 238 -6.83 -0.63 14.12
C TYR A 238 -8.22 -0.50 13.47
N SER A 239 -9.12 0.23 14.10
CA SER A 239 -10.49 0.49 13.61
C SER A 239 -10.58 1.85 12.91
N GLY A 240 -11.55 2.02 12.01
CA GLY A 240 -11.79 3.30 11.34
C GLY A 240 -10.78 3.57 10.21
N VAL A 241 -10.39 2.52 9.49
CA VAL A 241 -9.56 2.67 8.27
C VAL A 241 -10.32 3.50 7.23
N VAL A 242 -11.61 3.20 7.09
CA VAL A 242 -12.56 3.95 6.28
C VAL A 242 -13.87 4.10 7.05
N ASP A 243 -14.39 5.31 7.10
CA ASP A 243 -15.64 5.68 7.75
C ASP A 243 -16.59 6.36 6.76
N ILE A 244 -17.88 6.35 7.09
CA ILE A 244 -18.91 7.13 6.39
C ILE A 244 -19.55 8.08 7.42
N ASP A 245 -19.46 9.38 7.15
CA ASP A 245 -19.98 10.44 7.99
C ASP A 245 -21.23 11.05 7.34
N GLN A 246 -22.38 10.99 8.00
CA GLN A 246 -23.57 11.72 7.56
C GLN A 246 -23.38 13.21 7.89
N LEU A 247 -23.42 14.08 6.87
CA LEU A 247 -23.27 15.53 7.04
C LEU A 247 -24.64 16.21 7.20
N GLU A 248 -25.51 16.00 6.22
CA GLU A 248 -26.86 16.57 6.14
C GLU A 248 -27.82 15.56 5.49
N LYS A 249 -29.11 15.91 5.36
CA LYS A 249 -30.10 15.06 4.68
C LYS A 249 -29.67 14.86 3.22
N ASP A 250 -29.35 13.62 2.85
CA ASP A 250 -28.87 13.18 1.52
C ASP A 250 -27.43 13.58 1.16
N GLN A 251 -26.60 14.00 2.13
CA GLN A 251 -25.15 14.19 1.94
C GLN A 251 -24.34 13.39 2.97
N LEU A 252 -23.37 12.64 2.47
CA LEU A 252 -22.41 11.88 3.26
C LEU A 252 -20.97 12.17 2.82
N GLU A 253 -20.02 11.90 3.71
CA GLU A 253 -18.59 11.97 3.45
C GLU A 253 -17.94 10.62 3.75
N ILE A 254 -17.30 10.02 2.75
CA ILE A 254 -16.41 8.88 2.97
C ILE A 254 -15.06 9.44 3.43
N VAL A 255 -14.56 8.95 4.56
CA VAL A 255 -13.27 9.34 5.11
C VAL A 255 -12.35 8.12 5.13
N ALA A 256 -11.17 8.21 4.52
CA ALA A 256 -10.12 7.19 4.64
C ALA A 256 -8.95 7.76 5.44
N ASN A 257 -8.59 7.10 6.55
CA ASN A 257 -7.54 7.55 7.45
C ASN A 257 -6.22 6.85 7.16
N THR A 258 -5.12 7.58 7.25
CA THR A 258 -3.78 7.02 7.04
C THR A 258 -3.27 6.41 8.34
N PRO A 259 -2.64 5.21 8.31
CA PRO A 259 -2.16 4.59 9.52
C PRO A 259 -1.00 5.37 10.13
N GLU A 260 -0.86 5.29 11.45
CA GLU A 260 0.25 5.91 12.15
C GLU A 260 1.55 5.12 11.95
N ILE A 261 2.49 5.71 11.21
CA ILE A 261 3.81 5.13 10.96
C ILE A 261 4.87 6.15 11.33
N ILE A 262 5.92 5.68 11.99
CA ILE A 262 7.09 6.47 12.37
C ILE A 262 8.28 5.98 11.53
N PHE A 263 8.94 6.89 10.82
CA PHE A 263 10.15 6.63 10.05
C PHE A 263 11.37 7.10 10.83
N TYR A 264 12.44 6.30 10.80
CA TYR A 264 13.68 6.55 11.53
C TYR A 264 14.88 6.64 10.59
N THR A 265 15.79 7.54 10.92
CA THR A 265 17.10 7.67 10.27
C THR A 265 18.19 6.91 11.01
N LYS A 266 19.31 6.61 10.34
CA LYS A 266 20.49 5.97 10.94
C LYS A 266 21.69 6.90 10.87
N ASP A 267 22.21 7.33 12.02
CA ASP A 267 23.48 8.05 12.14
C ASP A 267 24.46 7.27 13.03
N GLY A 268 25.23 6.37 12.42
CA GLY A 268 26.42 5.77 13.03
C GLY A 268 26.22 4.76 14.16
N LEU A 269 25.33 4.97 15.13
CA LEU A 269 25.19 4.09 16.31
C LEU A 269 23.76 3.93 16.89
N HIS A 270 22.79 4.81 16.61
CA HIS A 270 21.39 4.67 17.07
C HIS A 270 20.41 5.38 16.11
N TYR A 271 19.10 5.07 16.19
CA TYR A 271 18.06 5.84 15.49
C TYR A 271 18.04 7.28 16.03
N SER A 272 18.44 8.26 15.20
CA SER A 272 18.81 9.60 15.66
C SER A 272 17.72 10.65 15.48
N ASP A 273 16.90 10.57 14.43
CA ASP A 273 15.73 11.42 14.19
C ASP A 273 14.55 10.56 13.71
N SER A 274 13.32 10.97 14.06
CA SER A 274 12.10 10.27 13.68
C SER A 274 11.05 11.20 13.08
N THR A 275 10.24 10.70 12.17
CA THR A 275 9.20 11.49 11.50
C THR A 275 7.94 10.66 11.34
N LYS A 276 6.80 11.23 11.75
CA LYS A 276 5.49 10.61 11.56
C LYS A 276 4.97 10.90 10.16
N VAL A 277 4.13 10.00 9.65
CA VAL A 277 3.24 10.29 8.52
C VAL A 277 2.42 11.54 8.82
N GLY A 278 2.42 12.50 7.91
CA GLY A 278 1.70 13.76 8.03
C GLY A 278 0.64 13.99 6.94
N CYS A 279 0.59 13.15 5.92
CA CYS A 279 -0.57 13.01 5.04
C CYS A 279 -1.67 12.21 5.75
N THR A 280 -2.68 12.87 6.32
CA THR A 280 -3.55 12.24 7.34
C THR A 280 -4.79 11.53 6.80
N SER A 281 -5.54 12.10 5.85
CA SER A 281 -6.79 11.48 5.39
C SER A 281 -7.29 11.96 4.03
N GLY A 282 -8.05 11.09 3.36
CA GLY A 282 -8.83 11.41 2.16
C GLY A 282 -10.31 11.55 2.49
N ARG A 283 -10.95 12.58 1.92
CA ARG A 283 -12.38 12.86 2.13
C ARG A 283 -13.10 13.01 0.80
N TRP A 284 -14.19 12.26 0.62
CA TRP A 284 -15.05 12.28 -0.56
C TRP A 284 -16.49 12.55 -0.17
N LYS A 285 -17.03 13.70 -0.60
CA LYS A 285 -18.44 14.02 -0.42
C LYS A 285 -19.26 13.39 -1.53
N LEU A 286 -20.35 12.73 -1.17
CA LEU A 286 -21.27 12.03 -2.07
C LEU A 286 -22.71 12.22 -1.57
N THR A 287 -23.67 12.00 -2.46
CA THR A 287 -25.08 11.81 -2.10
C THR A 287 -25.38 10.36 -1.75
N ASN A 288 -26.51 10.08 -1.08
CA ASN A 288 -26.92 8.70 -0.80
C ASN A 288 -27.12 7.92 -2.11
N HIS A 289 -27.68 8.56 -3.14
CA HIS A 289 -27.91 7.94 -4.43
C HIS A 289 -26.61 7.54 -5.16
N GLU A 290 -25.58 8.39 -5.10
CA GLU A 290 -24.27 8.07 -5.67
C GLU A 290 -23.62 6.89 -4.95
N LEU A 291 -23.69 6.85 -3.62
CA LEU A 291 -23.20 5.72 -2.84
C LEU A 291 -23.94 4.43 -3.24
N GLU A 292 -25.27 4.44 -3.30
CA GLU A 292 -26.06 3.27 -3.72
C GLU A 292 -25.66 2.76 -5.12
N LYS A 293 -25.43 3.68 -6.07
CA LYS A 293 -24.96 3.31 -7.40
C LYS A 293 -23.58 2.64 -7.35
N LEU A 294 -22.66 3.15 -6.55
CA LEU A 294 -21.33 2.56 -6.35
C LEU A 294 -21.40 1.17 -5.71
N LEU A 295 -22.28 1.00 -4.71
CA LEU A 295 -22.49 -0.29 -4.05
C LEU A 295 -23.13 -1.32 -5.01
N ASN A 296 -24.05 -0.89 -5.87
CA ASN A 296 -24.69 -1.76 -6.87
C ASN A 296 -23.72 -2.27 -7.94
N ILE A 297 -22.67 -1.51 -8.27
CA ILE A 297 -21.58 -1.97 -9.16
C ILE A 297 -20.79 -3.13 -8.52
N GLY A 298 -20.82 -3.24 -7.18
CA GLY A 298 -20.20 -4.31 -6.41
C GLY A 298 -18.73 -4.07 -6.05
N SER A 299 -18.03 -3.18 -6.77
CA SER A 299 -16.72 -2.67 -6.36
C SER A 299 -16.40 -1.35 -7.04
N PHE A 300 -15.67 -0.47 -6.37
CA PHE A 300 -15.24 0.80 -6.92
C PHE A 300 -13.86 1.23 -6.40
N LYS A 301 -13.23 2.15 -7.14
CA LYS A 301 -11.95 2.77 -6.80
C LYS A 301 -12.07 4.29 -6.95
N ILE A 302 -11.76 5.03 -5.90
CA ILE A 302 -11.77 6.51 -5.89
C ILE A 302 -10.42 7.03 -5.39
N THR A 303 -9.95 8.14 -5.96
CA THR A 303 -8.64 8.74 -5.63
C THR A 303 -8.85 10.20 -5.25
N LYS A 304 -8.12 10.70 -4.25
CA LYS A 304 -8.12 12.10 -3.81
C LYS A 304 -6.69 12.61 -3.70
N ASN A 305 -6.48 13.85 -4.14
CA ASN A 305 -5.26 14.59 -3.82
C ASN A 305 -5.38 15.13 -2.39
N ILE A 306 -4.40 14.81 -1.56
CA ILE A 306 -4.33 15.18 -0.13
C ILE A 306 -3.14 16.09 0.17
N GLY A 307 -2.30 16.38 -0.82
CA GLY A 307 -1.22 17.33 -0.70
C GLY A 307 -1.75 18.76 -0.65
N ASN A 308 -1.31 19.54 0.34
CA ASN A 308 -1.72 20.94 0.47
C ASN A 308 -0.65 21.88 -0.10
N VAL A 309 -1.05 23.11 -0.45
CA VAL A 309 -0.14 24.17 -0.98
C VAL A 309 0.36 25.08 0.14
N ASP A 310 -0.25 25.02 1.33
CA ASP A 310 0.10 25.86 2.47
C ASP A 310 1.38 25.39 3.17
N LYS A 311 2.30 26.35 3.38
CA LYS A 311 3.66 26.17 3.93
C LYS A 311 3.74 25.56 5.34
N SER A 312 2.61 25.30 5.99
CA SER A 312 2.51 24.79 7.37
C SER A 312 2.08 23.33 7.47
N SER A 313 1.61 22.70 6.37
CA SER A 313 1.28 21.29 6.36
C SER A 313 2.49 20.46 5.96
N SER A 314 2.75 19.40 6.70
CA SER A 314 3.86 18.49 6.42
C SER A 314 3.65 17.71 5.11
N CYS A 315 2.40 17.43 4.70
CA CYS A 315 2.06 16.66 3.49
C CYS A 315 2.28 17.43 2.18
N ILE A 316 3.16 16.92 1.30
CA ILE A 316 3.57 17.57 0.06
C ILE A 316 2.48 17.59 -1.02
N THR A 317 2.49 18.63 -1.86
CA THR A 317 1.67 18.72 -3.08
C THR A 317 1.91 17.51 -4.00
N GLY A 318 0.82 16.94 -4.53
CA GLY A 318 0.89 15.74 -5.37
C GLY A 318 0.70 14.43 -4.60
N SER A 319 0.67 14.49 -3.27
CA SER A 319 0.30 13.34 -2.44
C SER A 319 -1.15 12.91 -2.71
N THR A 320 -1.38 11.61 -2.77
CA THR A 320 -2.69 11.03 -3.08
C THR A 320 -3.06 9.90 -2.12
N ILE A 321 -4.35 9.75 -1.90
CA ILE A 321 -4.94 8.57 -1.27
C ILE A 321 -5.97 7.96 -2.20
N THR A 322 -5.88 6.65 -2.37
CA THR A 322 -6.78 5.86 -3.22
C THR A 322 -7.51 4.87 -2.35
N LEU A 323 -8.84 4.91 -2.35
CA LEU A 323 -9.70 3.91 -1.73
C LEU A 323 -10.20 2.92 -2.78
N TYR A 324 -10.00 1.64 -2.53
CA TYR A 324 -10.71 0.55 -3.19
C TYR A 324 -11.65 -0.12 -2.20
N LEU A 325 -12.92 -0.25 -2.57
CA LEU A 325 -13.94 -0.92 -1.76
C LEU A 325 -14.73 -1.89 -2.63
N LYS A 326 -14.99 -3.07 -2.10
CA LYS A 326 -15.74 -4.14 -2.76
C LYS A 326 -16.76 -4.72 -1.78
N VAL A 327 -18.00 -4.82 -2.25
CA VAL A 327 -19.06 -5.53 -1.54
C VAL A 327 -18.81 -7.02 -1.67
N LYS A 328 -18.68 -7.71 -0.54
CA LYS A 328 -18.67 -9.17 -0.54
C LYS A 328 -20.11 -9.62 -0.80
N LYS A 329 -20.31 -10.36 -1.88
CA LYS A 329 -21.49 -11.23 -1.96
C LYS A 329 -21.18 -12.41 -1.06
N ASP A 330 -22.13 -12.82 -0.23
CA ASP A 330 -21.95 -13.97 0.65
C ASP A 330 -21.34 -15.12 -0.18
N GLU A 331 -20.12 -15.50 0.18
CA GLU A 331 -19.53 -16.72 -0.35
C GLU A 331 -20.45 -17.84 0.14
N PRO A 332 -20.92 -18.73 -0.77
CA PRO A 332 -21.73 -19.87 -0.35
C PRO A 332 -21.01 -20.58 0.80
N GLU A 333 -21.74 -20.88 1.89
CA GLU A 333 -21.20 -21.50 3.09
C GLU A 333 -20.20 -22.61 2.73
N LYS A 334 -18.94 -22.47 3.19
CA LYS A 334 -17.98 -23.56 3.10
C LYS A 334 -18.53 -24.74 3.90
N CYS A 335 -18.82 -25.83 3.19
CA CYS A 335 -19.39 -27.05 3.74
C CYS A 335 -18.79 -27.41 5.10
N LYS A 336 -19.64 -27.55 6.14
CA LYS A 336 -19.22 -28.14 7.41
C LYS A 336 -18.85 -29.62 7.31
N GLU A 337 -19.19 -30.33 6.22
CA GLU A 337 -18.61 -31.65 5.87
C GLU A 337 -18.75 -32.00 4.37
N PRO A 338 -17.75 -31.80 3.49
CA PRO A 338 -17.78 -32.33 2.13
C PRO A 338 -17.23 -33.77 2.15
N LYS A 339 -17.88 -34.70 2.85
CA LYS A 339 -17.33 -36.06 3.05
C LYS A 339 -17.23 -36.89 1.76
N SER A 340 -17.79 -36.43 0.63
CA SER A 340 -17.81 -37.21 -0.62
C SER A 340 -17.29 -36.50 -1.86
N VAL A 341 -16.95 -35.19 -1.81
CA VAL A 341 -16.47 -34.46 -2.99
C VAL A 341 -15.13 -33.78 -2.74
N ASN A 342 -14.11 -34.13 -3.53
CA ASN A 342 -12.79 -33.51 -3.53
C ASN A 342 -12.48 -32.91 -4.91
N ILE A 343 -11.72 -31.82 -4.93
CA ILE A 343 -11.15 -31.22 -6.13
C ILE A 343 -9.63 -31.14 -5.97
N GLU A 344 -8.90 -31.49 -7.02
CA GLU A 344 -7.44 -31.47 -7.04
C GLU A 344 -6.95 -30.79 -8.32
N ILE A 345 -6.08 -29.79 -8.19
CA ILE A 345 -5.38 -29.17 -9.33
C ILE A 345 -4.13 -29.98 -9.63
N LEU A 346 -4.09 -30.55 -10.84
CA LEU A 346 -2.98 -31.35 -11.38
C LEU A 346 -1.94 -30.47 -12.11
N SER A 347 -2.40 -29.41 -12.76
CA SER A 347 -1.57 -28.39 -13.40
C SER A 347 -2.25 -27.03 -13.28
N PRO A 348 -1.55 -25.95 -12.90
CA PRO A 348 -0.11 -25.87 -12.65
C PRO A 348 0.34 -26.53 -11.34
N SER A 349 1.63 -26.86 -11.25
CA SER A 349 2.30 -27.19 -9.99
C SER A 349 2.49 -25.95 -9.12
N GLU A 350 2.64 -26.14 -7.81
CA GLU A 350 2.92 -25.03 -6.90
C GLU A 350 4.25 -24.36 -7.26
N GLY A 351 4.25 -23.04 -7.50
CA GLY A 351 5.43 -22.26 -7.86
C GLY A 351 5.90 -22.44 -9.31
N GLU A 352 5.08 -23.04 -10.18
CA GLU A 352 5.44 -23.24 -11.59
C GLU A 352 5.71 -21.90 -12.29
N ARG A 353 6.79 -21.86 -13.10
CA ARG A 353 7.32 -20.65 -13.73
C ARG A 353 6.81 -20.53 -15.17
N TYR A 354 6.30 -19.36 -15.49
CA TYR A 354 5.73 -19.01 -16.78
C TYR A 354 6.38 -17.75 -17.31
N ILE A 355 6.73 -17.71 -18.59
CA ILE A 355 7.35 -16.53 -19.21
C ILE A 355 6.68 -16.19 -20.53
N PHE A 356 6.45 -14.90 -20.76
CA PHE A 356 6.07 -14.39 -22.08
C PHE A 356 7.16 -14.67 -23.13
N THR A 357 6.76 -15.05 -24.33
CA THR A 357 7.68 -15.25 -25.45
C THR A 357 8.35 -13.93 -25.87
N GLU A 358 9.50 -14.05 -26.54
CA GLU A 358 10.26 -12.91 -27.10
C GLU A 358 9.63 -12.33 -28.39
N GLN A 359 8.50 -12.89 -28.84
CA GLN A 359 7.77 -12.44 -30.03
C GLN A 359 7.12 -11.06 -29.82
N ASN A 360 6.73 -10.39 -30.90
CA ASN A 360 5.98 -9.15 -30.85
C ASN A 360 4.66 -9.27 -31.65
N PRO A 361 3.48 -9.34 -30.99
CA PRO A 361 3.28 -9.29 -29.54
C PRO A 361 3.77 -10.58 -28.84
N GLY A 362 4.28 -10.45 -27.62
CA GLY A 362 4.68 -11.59 -26.80
C GLY A 362 3.46 -12.38 -26.31
N THR A 363 3.61 -13.67 -26.10
CA THR A 363 2.51 -14.57 -25.72
C THR A 363 2.86 -15.39 -24.49
N LEU A 364 1.87 -15.72 -23.65
CA LEU A 364 2.02 -16.61 -22.51
C LEU A 364 0.90 -17.67 -22.53
N THR A 365 1.26 -18.94 -22.32
CA THR A 365 0.29 -20.04 -22.28
C THR A 365 0.27 -20.71 -20.89
N LEU A 366 -0.92 -20.89 -20.33
CA LEU A 366 -1.16 -21.68 -19.12
C LEU A 366 -2.01 -22.91 -19.49
N GLU A 367 -1.58 -24.09 -19.08
CA GLU A 367 -2.36 -25.32 -19.23
C GLU A 367 -2.92 -25.76 -17.87
N LEU A 368 -4.21 -25.54 -17.68
CA LEU A 368 -4.92 -25.78 -16.43
C LEU A 368 -5.58 -27.14 -16.48
N ARG A 369 -5.33 -27.97 -15.48
CA ARG A 369 -5.95 -29.28 -15.34
C ARG A 369 -6.31 -29.56 -13.89
N ALA A 370 -7.56 -29.95 -13.66
CA ALA A 370 -8.05 -30.39 -12.37
C ALA A 370 -8.95 -31.61 -12.54
N LYS A 371 -9.09 -32.39 -11.46
CA LYS A 371 -9.98 -33.54 -11.38
C LYS A 371 -10.87 -33.42 -10.15
N THR A 372 -12.02 -34.09 -10.18
CA THR A 372 -12.90 -34.23 -9.02
C THR A 372 -13.06 -35.69 -8.62
N THR A 373 -13.29 -35.94 -7.34
CA THR A 373 -13.74 -37.24 -6.86
C THR A 373 -15.09 -37.01 -6.17
N PRO A 374 -16.22 -37.51 -6.69
CA PRO A 374 -16.38 -38.34 -7.90
C PRO A 374 -16.21 -37.55 -9.22
N VAL A 375 -15.86 -38.26 -10.30
CA VAL A 375 -15.53 -37.71 -11.64
C VAL A 375 -16.69 -36.95 -12.29
N LYS A 376 -17.95 -37.26 -11.94
CA LYS A 376 -19.14 -36.63 -12.53
C LYS A 376 -19.21 -35.10 -12.39
N TYR A 377 -18.39 -34.50 -11.53
CA TYR A 377 -18.34 -33.07 -11.28
C TYR A 377 -17.22 -32.34 -12.06
N GLU A 378 -16.39 -33.05 -12.84
CA GLU A 378 -15.25 -32.48 -13.54
C GLU A 378 -15.64 -31.36 -14.53
N GLU A 379 -16.72 -31.56 -15.28
CA GLU A 379 -17.24 -30.55 -16.23
C GLU A 379 -17.82 -29.29 -15.52
N SER A 380 -18.03 -29.37 -14.21
CA SER A 380 -18.54 -28.26 -13.40
C SER A 380 -17.44 -27.44 -12.73
N ILE A 381 -16.17 -27.80 -12.90
CA ILE A 381 -15.04 -27.01 -12.38
C ILE A 381 -15.03 -25.65 -13.08
N GLU A 382 -15.05 -24.57 -12.29
CA GLU A 382 -14.93 -23.19 -12.72
C GLU A 382 -13.52 -22.67 -12.41
N TRP A 383 -12.82 -22.13 -13.41
CA TRP A 383 -11.47 -21.59 -13.22
C TRP A 383 -11.48 -20.08 -12.97
N GLU A 384 -10.84 -19.66 -11.89
CA GLU A 384 -10.46 -18.27 -11.65
C GLU A 384 -8.99 -18.08 -12.02
N ILE A 385 -8.76 -17.27 -13.04
CA ILE A 385 -7.48 -17.12 -13.73
C ILE A 385 -7.07 -15.64 -13.62
N PRO A 386 -5.78 -15.34 -13.34
CA PRO A 386 -5.32 -13.96 -13.15
C PRO A 386 -5.73 -13.02 -14.29
N GLU A 387 -6.24 -11.84 -13.94
CA GLU A 387 -6.42 -10.75 -14.89
C GLU A 387 -5.09 -10.02 -15.09
N MET A 388 -4.78 -9.67 -16.33
CA MET A 388 -3.58 -8.94 -16.69
C MET A 388 -3.96 -7.83 -17.65
N GLU A 389 -4.07 -6.61 -17.12
CA GLU A 389 -4.43 -5.45 -17.92
C GLU A 389 -3.42 -5.22 -19.05
N GLY A 390 -3.92 -5.04 -20.28
CA GLY A 390 -3.10 -4.94 -21.49
C GLY A 390 -2.86 -6.27 -22.22
N SER A 391 -3.07 -7.41 -21.56
CA SER A 391 -2.97 -8.75 -22.18
C SER A 391 -4.35 -9.32 -22.53
N HIS A 392 -4.55 -9.72 -23.78
CA HIS A 392 -5.81 -10.32 -24.22
C HIS A 392 -5.82 -11.83 -23.97
N LYS A 393 -6.76 -12.31 -23.14
CA LYS A 393 -6.94 -13.74 -22.85
C LYS A 393 -7.77 -14.46 -23.92
N VAL A 394 -7.30 -15.62 -24.33
CA VAL A 394 -8.02 -16.56 -25.20
C VAL A 394 -8.09 -17.93 -24.51
N PHE A 395 -9.29 -18.51 -24.47
CA PHE A 395 -9.52 -19.82 -23.89
C PHE A 395 -9.67 -20.90 -24.96
N GLN A 396 -9.15 -22.10 -24.67
CA GLN A 396 -9.44 -23.32 -25.40
C GLN A 396 -9.90 -24.39 -24.40
N PRO A 397 -11.13 -24.93 -24.53
CA PRO A 397 -12.16 -24.56 -25.51
C PRO A 397 -12.66 -23.11 -25.35
N SER A 398 -13.17 -22.51 -26.43
CA SER A 398 -13.63 -21.12 -26.42
C SER A 398 -14.79 -20.93 -25.44
N SER A 399 -14.68 -19.95 -24.56
CA SER A 399 -15.68 -19.61 -23.55
C SER A 399 -15.99 -18.11 -23.61
N GLY A 400 -17.27 -17.75 -23.66
CA GLY A 400 -17.72 -16.36 -23.50
C GLY A 400 -17.83 -15.91 -22.04
N LEU A 401 -17.61 -16.83 -21.09
CA LEU A 401 -17.59 -16.54 -19.66
C LEU A 401 -16.19 -16.07 -19.24
N SER A 402 -16.14 -15.10 -18.32
CA SER A 402 -14.90 -14.64 -17.68
C SER A 402 -14.19 -15.74 -16.89
N LYS A 403 -14.93 -16.78 -16.50
CA LYS A 403 -14.44 -17.97 -15.82
C LYS A 403 -14.82 -19.21 -16.62
N PRO A 404 -13.87 -19.82 -17.35
CA PRO A 404 -14.14 -21.00 -18.17
C PRO A 404 -14.41 -22.22 -17.28
N LYS A 405 -15.26 -23.12 -17.79
CA LYS A 405 -15.62 -24.37 -17.12
C LYS A 405 -14.96 -25.57 -17.76
N GLY A 406 -14.76 -26.62 -16.97
CA GLY A 406 -14.29 -27.93 -17.41
C GLY A 406 -13.01 -28.38 -16.73
N PRO A 407 -12.65 -29.67 -16.85
CA PRO A 407 -11.48 -30.25 -16.20
C PRO A 407 -10.16 -29.78 -16.80
N THR A 408 -10.17 -29.36 -18.06
CA THR A 408 -8.98 -28.84 -18.77
C THR A 408 -9.30 -27.54 -19.46
N VAL A 409 -8.48 -26.52 -19.22
CA VAL A 409 -8.57 -25.23 -19.89
C VAL A 409 -7.16 -24.79 -20.28
N LYS A 410 -6.97 -24.46 -21.56
CA LYS A 410 -5.76 -23.77 -22.02
C LYS A 410 -6.04 -22.28 -22.14
N VAL A 411 -5.22 -21.47 -21.49
CA VAL A 411 -5.31 -20.00 -21.49
C VAL A 411 -4.12 -19.46 -22.25
N THR A 412 -4.35 -18.62 -23.25
CA THR A 412 -3.29 -17.89 -23.95
C THR A 412 -3.48 -16.40 -23.73
N TYR A 413 -2.49 -15.73 -23.16
CA TYR A 413 -2.39 -14.28 -23.09
C TYR A 413 -1.62 -13.77 -24.31
N ASN A 414 -2.22 -12.85 -25.06
CA ASN A 414 -1.59 -12.18 -26.20
C ASN A 414 -1.26 -10.73 -25.82
N GLY A 415 0.00 -10.34 -26.03
CA GLY A 415 0.55 -9.06 -25.60
C GLY A 415 0.99 -9.09 -24.13
N LEU A 416 2.08 -8.40 -23.81
CA LEU A 416 2.51 -8.24 -22.43
C LEU A 416 1.59 -7.25 -21.68
N PRO A 417 1.46 -7.38 -20.35
CA PRO A 417 0.66 -6.46 -19.54
C PRO A 417 1.20 -5.03 -19.55
N THR A 418 0.33 -4.05 -19.35
CA THR A 418 0.68 -2.62 -19.21
C THR A 418 1.46 -2.35 -17.93
N HIS A 419 1.09 -3.05 -16.85
CA HIS A 419 1.55 -2.77 -15.50
C HIS A 419 2.41 -3.88 -14.92
N SER A 420 3.52 -3.50 -14.29
CA SER A 420 4.51 -4.41 -13.69
C SER A 420 3.93 -5.33 -12.61
N GLU A 421 2.83 -4.91 -11.95
CA GLU A 421 2.11 -5.67 -10.92
C GLU A 421 1.44 -6.94 -11.45
N SER A 422 1.32 -7.09 -12.76
CA SER A 422 0.79 -8.29 -13.42
C SER A 422 1.78 -9.47 -13.40
N PHE A 423 3.07 -9.21 -13.13
CA PHE A 423 4.11 -10.23 -13.02
C PHE A 423 4.29 -10.72 -11.59
N GLY A 424 5.09 -11.76 -11.42
CA GLY A 424 5.40 -12.36 -10.15
C GLY A 424 4.40 -13.39 -9.68
N LYS A 425 4.21 -13.46 -8.36
CA LYS A 425 3.34 -14.44 -7.71
C LYS A 425 1.88 -14.17 -8.05
N GLN A 426 1.28 -15.08 -8.80
CA GLN A 426 -0.13 -15.05 -9.18
C GLN A 426 -0.84 -16.32 -8.71
N LYS A 427 -2.16 -16.29 -8.64
CA LYS A 427 -2.97 -17.43 -8.16
C LYS A 427 -3.93 -17.90 -9.22
N VAL A 428 -3.95 -19.22 -9.44
CA VAL A 428 -4.99 -19.89 -10.22
C VAL A 428 -5.86 -20.67 -9.25
N LYS A 429 -7.18 -20.55 -9.38
CA LYS A 429 -8.12 -21.27 -8.53
C LYS A 429 -9.07 -22.13 -9.35
N ALA A 430 -9.34 -23.32 -8.85
CA ALA A 430 -10.39 -24.19 -9.34
C ALA A 430 -11.50 -24.22 -8.30
N ARG A 431 -12.71 -23.85 -8.73
CA ARG A 431 -13.92 -23.83 -7.89
C ARG A 431 -14.93 -24.85 -8.37
N LEU A 432 -15.70 -25.39 -7.44
CA LEU A 432 -16.78 -26.31 -7.73
C LEU A 432 -17.97 -25.98 -6.83
N ASN A 433 -19.12 -25.70 -7.44
CA ASN A 433 -20.36 -25.39 -6.72
C ASN A 433 -21.33 -26.57 -6.86
N ILE A 434 -21.70 -27.20 -5.76
CA ILE A 434 -22.61 -28.36 -5.70
C ILE A 434 -23.63 -28.13 -4.58
N ASP A 435 -24.92 -28.21 -4.90
CA ASP A 435 -26.03 -28.17 -3.93
C ASP A 435 -25.94 -27.02 -2.91
N GLY A 436 -25.53 -25.83 -3.37
CA GLY A 436 -25.36 -24.64 -2.52
C GLY A 436 -24.02 -24.55 -1.79
N CYS A 437 -23.11 -25.50 -1.96
CA CYS A 437 -21.77 -25.51 -1.37
C CYS A 437 -20.67 -25.19 -2.39
N SER A 438 -19.64 -24.46 -1.97
CA SER A 438 -18.47 -24.13 -2.81
C SER A 438 -17.18 -24.77 -2.28
N LEU A 439 -16.51 -25.56 -3.12
CA LEU A 439 -15.17 -26.10 -2.88
C LEU A 439 -14.16 -25.32 -3.73
N GLU A 440 -13.02 -24.97 -3.14
CA GLU A 440 -11.95 -24.24 -3.84
C GLU A 440 -10.59 -24.88 -3.56
N LYS A 441 -9.78 -25.00 -4.62
CA LYS A 441 -8.33 -25.20 -4.52
C LYS A 441 -7.60 -24.09 -5.25
N THR A 442 -6.44 -23.72 -4.72
CA THR A 442 -5.59 -22.65 -5.26
C THR A 442 -4.19 -23.21 -5.49
N ARG A 443 -3.54 -22.74 -6.56
CA ARG A 443 -2.11 -22.90 -6.84
C ARG A 443 -1.47 -21.53 -7.05
N GLU A 444 -0.31 -21.31 -6.44
CA GLU A 444 0.54 -20.15 -6.77
C GLU A 444 1.39 -20.47 -8.02
N ILE A 445 1.49 -19.53 -8.94
CA ILE A 445 2.37 -19.57 -10.12
C ILE A 445 3.24 -18.32 -10.17
N LEU A 446 4.35 -18.39 -10.89
CA LEU A 446 5.30 -17.27 -11.04
C LEU A 446 5.34 -16.83 -12.51
N ILE A 447 5.05 -15.56 -12.78
CA ILE A 447 4.96 -15.02 -14.15
C ILE A 447 6.09 -14.02 -14.40
N PHE A 448 6.79 -14.20 -15.52
CA PHE A 448 7.97 -13.44 -15.92
C PHE A 448 7.81 -12.82 -17.31
N TYR A 449 8.64 -11.82 -17.61
CA TYR A 449 8.79 -11.23 -18.96
C TYR A 449 10.23 -11.37 -19.48
N PRO A 450 10.44 -11.41 -20.81
CA PRO A 450 11.79 -11.41 -21.37
C PRO A 450 12.42 -10.02 -21.15
N ARG A 451 13.48 -9.94 -20.33
CA ARG A 451 14.03 -8.68 -19.81
C ARG A 451 14.45 -7.72 -20.93
N ASP A 452 15.13 -8.25 -21.94
CA ASP A 452 15.89 -7.46 -22.92
C ASP A 452 15.10 -7.13 -24.20
N GLU A 453 13.93 -7.75 -24.37
CA GLU A 453 13.07 -7.54 -25.52
C GLU A 453 12.30 -6.22 -25.46
N LYS A 454 11.77 -5.79 -26.60
CA LYS A 454 10.97 -4.55 -26.75
C LYS A 454 9.49 -4.84 -27.07
N ASN A 455 8.95 -5.93 -26.55
CA ASN A 455 7.58 -6.37 -26.82
C ASN A 455 6.57 -5.93 -25.73
N ASN A 456 6.95 -5.02 -24.83
CA ASN A 456 6.02 -4.28 -23.96
C ASN A 456 5.02 -3.44 -24.79
N PRO A 457 3.89 -3.01 -24.20
CA PRO A 457 2.85 -2.28 -24.92
C PRO A 457 3.29 -0.99 -25.64
N GLN A 458 4.38 -0.34 -25.20
CA GLN A 458 4.90 0.85 -25.88
C GLN A 458 5.84 0.52 -27.04
N GLY A 459 6.48 -0.65 -27.05
CA GLY A 459 7.40 -1.09 -28.11
C GLY A 459 8.70 -0.28 -28.25
N ARG A 460 8.87 0.79 -27.48
CA ARG A 460 9.96 1.77 -27.66
C ARG A 460 11.24 1.39 -26.92
N TYR A 461 11.11 0.88 -25.70
CA TYR A 461 12.21 0.60 -24.79
C TYR A 461 12.30 -0.89 -24.47
N PRO A 462 13.46 -1.40 -24.00
CA PRO A 462 13.54 -2.73 -23.42
C PRO A 462 12.57 -2.90 -22.25
N ASN A 463 12.08 -4.13 -22.05
CA ASN A 463 11.09 -4.45 -21.04
C ASN A 463 11.58 -4.11 -19.63
N TRP A 464 12.87 -4.32 -19.32
CA TRP A 464 13.43 -3.92 -18.02
C TRP A 464 13.23 -2.44 -17.73
N PHE A 465 13.52 -1.56 -18.69
CA PHE A 465 13.39 -0.13 -18.48
C PHE A 465 11.90 0.24 -18.35
N TYR A 466 11.06 -0.32 -19.23
CA TYR A 466 9.63 -0.08 -19.22
C TYR A 466 8.96 -0.46 -17.90
N TYR A 467 9.29 -1.63 -17.34
CA TYR A 467 8.67 -2.13 -16.12
C TYR A 467 9.36 -1.63 -14.85
N TRP A 468 10.69 -1.58 -14.77
CA TRP A 468 11.38 -1.11 -13.56
C TRP A 468 11.10 0.37 -13.28
N LYS A 469 10.89 1.19 -14.33
CA LYS A 469 10.36 2.56 -14.25
C LYS A 469 9.06 2.69 -13.45
N GLN A 470 8.24 1.65 -13.41
CA GLN A 470 6.94 1.63 -12.71
C GLN A 470 7.08 1.22 -11.24
N THR A 471 8.27 0.79 -10.84
CA THR A 471 8.54 0.26 -9.50
C THR A 471 9.17 1.34 -8.61
N PRO A 472 9.27 1.10 -7.29
CA PRO A 472 9.95 2.03 -6.39
C PRO A 472 11.45 2.21 -6.69
N ALA A 473 12.06 1.31 -7.46
CA ALA A 473 13.45 1.46 -7.92
C ALA A 473 13.66 2.69 -8.81
N ALA A 474 12.59 3.18 -9.45
CA ALA A 474 12.60 4.39 -10.28
C ALA A 474 12.64 5.70 -9.46
N MET A 475 12.33 5.63 -8.17
CA MET A 475 12.26 6.77 -7.27
C MET A 475 12.96 6.41 -5.94
N PRO A 476 14.26 6.06 -5.95
CA PRO A 476 14.94 5.58 -4.75
C PRO A 476 15.08 6.65 -3.65
N PHE A 477 14.91 7.94 -3.99
CA PHE A 477 14.81 9.09 -3.09
C PHE A 477 13.45 9.82 -3.18
N GLY A 478 12.49 9.33 -3.97
CA GLY A 478 11.19 9.97 -4.20
C GLY A 478 11.11 11.18 -5.00
N GLN A 479 12.22 11.44 -5.64
CA GLN A 479 12.31 12.47 -6.61
C GLN A 479 11.23 12.30 -7.67
N ASN A 480 10.62 13.43 -8.03
CA ASN A 480 9.85 13.53 -9.26
C ASN A 480 10.75 14.13 -10.34
N VAL A 481 11.61 13.27 -10.89
CA VAL A 481 12.42 13.54 -12.09
C VAL A 481 11.93 12.66 -13.22
N ARG A 482 11.97 13.18 -14.44
CA ARG A 482 11.66 12.41 -15.63
C ARG A 482 12.79 11.40 -15.85
N LEU A 483 12.44 10.11 -15.97
CA LEU A 483 13.38 9.10 -16.43
C LEU A 483 13.28 8.94 -17.94
N ALA A 484 14.38 9.18 -18.63
CA ALA A 484 14.55 8.98 -20.05
C ALA A 484 15.47 7.77 -20.31
N PHE A 485 15.26 7.11 -21.44
CA PHE A 485 16.10 5.98 -21.85
C PHE A 485 17.19 6.48 -22.79
N HIS A 486 18.43 6.11 -22.51
CA HIS A 486 19.58 6.37 -23.38
C HIS A 486 19.70 7.86 -23.74
N CYS A 487 19.61 8.24 -25.02
CA CYS A 487 19.73 9.62 -25.46
C CYS A 487 18.39 10.35 -25.66
N ASP A 488 17.28 9.79 -25.14
CA ASP A 488 15.98 10.46 -25.25
C ASP A 488 16.01 11.86 -24.63
N SER A 489 15.51 12.85 -25.38
CA SER A 489 15.48 14.28 -25.00
C SER A 489 16.85 14.96 -24.83
N ILE A 490 17.95 14.35 -25.30
CA ILE A 490 19.28 14.96 -25.30
C ILE A 490 19.80 15.03 -26.76
N PRO A 491 20.37 16.17 -27.21
CA PRO A 491 21.05 16.23 -28.49
C PRO A 491 22.12 15.13 -28.60
N ILE A 492 22.19 14.44 -29.73
CA ILE A 492 23.00 13.22 -29.84
C ILE A 492 24.50 13.47 -29.62
N ASP A 493 25.00 14.66 -29.98
CA ASP A 493 26.37 15.11 -29.75
C ASP A 493 26.68 15.44 -28.28
N LYS A 494 25.66 15.51 -27.43
CA LYS A 494 25.75 15.78 -25.98
C LYS A 494 25.42 14.55 -25.12
N CYS A 495 25.05 13.44 -25.75
CA CYS A 495 24.67 12.22 -25.06
C CYS A 495 25.89 11.34 -24.75
N VAL A 496 26.28 11.25 -23.49
CA VAL A 496 27.41 10.41 -23.08
C VAL A 496 27.05 8.92 -23.00
N CYS A 497 25.76 8.57 -22.99
CA CYS A 497 25.33 7.17 -23.12
C CYS A 497 25.78 6.50 -24.42
N LEU A 498 26.29 7.24 -25.41
CA LEU A 498 26.92 6.66 -26.61
C LEU A 498 28.30 6.06 -26.33
N HIS A 499 28.93 6.41 -25.20
CA HIS A 499 30.22 5.88 -24.78
C HIS A 499 30.05 4.62 -23.93
N GLY A 500 30.82 3.57 -24.25
CA GLY A 500 30.87 2.36 -23.43
C GLY A 500 31.34 2.68 -22.00
N GLY A 501 30.83 1.95 -21.01
CA GLY A 501 31.11 2.16 -19.59
C GLY A 501 30.19 3.14 -18.88
N VAL A 502 29.47 4.01 -19.61
CA VAL A 502 28.55 5.00 -19.02
C VAL A 502 27.17 4.38 -18.78
N VAL A 503 26.71 4.35 -17.54
CA VAL A 503 25.46 3.65 -17.14
C VAL A 503 24.29 4.60 -16.88
N GLY A 504 24.57 5.88 -16.63
CA GLY A 504 23.59 6.95 -16.47
C GLY A 504 24.15 8.28 -16.96
N GLN A 505 23.26 9.26 -17.06
CA GLN A 505 23.62 10.64 -17.32
C GLN A 505 22.56 11.59 -16.76
N TYR A 506 23.01 12.59 -16.00
CA TYR A 506 22.32 13.84 -15.79
C TYR A 506 22.98 14.97 -16.61
N ASN A 507 22.19 15.89 -17.15
CA ASN A 507 22.72 17.07 -17.84
C ASN A 507 21.89 18.32 -17.48
N PRO A 508 22.47 19.31 -16.77
CA PRO A 508 21.71 20.48 -16.32
C PRO A 508 21.28 21.42 -17.45
N TYR A 509 21.88 21.36 -18.64
CA TYR A 509 21.72 22.37 -19.70
C TYR A 509 20.71 22.01 -20.79
N TYR A 510 20.48 20.72 -21.06
CA TYR A 510 19.75 20.29 -22.27
C TYR A 510 18.46 19.50 -22.01
N SER A 511 18.19 19.09 -20.77
CA SER A 511 17.18 18.06 -20.49
C SER A 511 15.95 18.58 -19.72
N GLU A 512 15.33 19.68 -20.18
CA GLU A 512 14.13 20.30 -19.57
C GLU A 512 14.26 20.47 -18.04
N HIS A 513 15.49 20.73 -17.55
CA HIS A 513 15.89 20.93 -16.15
C HIS A 513 15.61 19.80 -15.14
N LYS A 514 14.87 18.72 -15.47
CA LYS A 514 14.51 17.64 -14.51
C LYS A 514 14.48 16.24 -15.13
N THR A 515 15.48 15.88 -15.94
CA THR A 515 15.54 14.56 -16.57
C THR A 515 16.83 13.83 -16.22
N ILE A 516 16.72 12.55 -15.87
CA ILE A 516 17.82 11.61 -15.74
C ILE A 516 17.71 10.60 -16.88
N ASN A 517 18.84 10.33 -17.53
CA ASN A 517 18.93 9.35 -18.59
C ASN A 517 19.59 8.08 -18.06
N VAL A 518 18.88 6.95 -18.14
CA VAL A 518 19.47 5.64 -17.85
C VAL A 518 19.99 5.07 -19.17
N CYS A 519 21.29 4.81 -19.25
CA CYS A 519 21.91 4.32 -20.49
C CYS A 519 21.48 2.87 -20.80
N ASP A 520 21.76 2.41 -22.03
CA ASP A 520 21.32 1.09 -22.45
C ASP A 520 22.28 0.05 -21.88
N LEU A 521 21.92 -0.55 -20.74
CA LEU A 521 22.80 -1.48 -20.02
C LEU A 521 23.20 -2.72 -20.86
N ASN A 522 22.43 -3.05 -21.90
CA ASN A 522 22.80 -4.12 -22.84
C ASN A 522 23.97 -3.74 -23.76
N LYS A 523 24.25 -2.44 -23.90
CA LYS A 523 25.34 -1.90 -24.73
C LYS A 523 26.47 -1.33 -23.89
N ASN A 524 26.12 -0.59 -22.85
CA ASN A 524 27.05 0.21 -22.08
C ASN A 524 27.86 -0.59 -21.05
N LEU A 525 27.42 -1.79 -20.68
CA LEU A 525 28.19 -2.68 -19.81
C LEU A 525 29.14 -3.57 -20.60
N GLU A 526 30.22 -3.99 -19.94
CA GLU A 526 31.15 -4.99 -20.48
C GLU A 526 30.46 -6.34 -20.70
N PRO A 527 30.88 -7.15 -21.69
CA PRO A 527 30.22 -8.41 -22.05
C PRO A 527 29.97 -9.35 -20.86
N GLN A 528 30.93 -9.48 -19.95
CA GLN A 528 30.81 -10.33 -18.76
C GLN A 528 29.77 -9.85 -17.74
N ASP A 529 29.45 -8.55 -17.76
CA ASP A 529 28.57 -7.92 -16.77
C ASP A 529 27.13 -7.74 -17.28
N ARG A 530 26.90 -7.81 -18.61
CA ARG A 530 25.57 -7.65 -19.25
C ARG A 530 24.52 -8.66 -18.80
N GLN A 531 24.91 -9.91 -18.57
CA GLN A 531 23.96 -10.97 -18.20
C GLN A 531 23.18 -10.59 -16.93
N ASN A 532 23.87 -10.03 -15.93
CA ASN A 532 23.28 -9.69 -14.64
C ASN A 532 23.11 -8.18 -14.45
N PHE A 533 23.40 -7.37 -15.46
CA PHE A 533 23.59 -5.91 -15.33
C PHE A 533 24.47 -5.57 -14.12
N THR A 534 25.67 -6.14 -14.07
CA THR A 534 26.56 -5.98 -12.92
C THR A 534 27.28 -4.64 -13.01
N ILE A 535 27.27 -3.86 -11.92
CA ILE A 535 28.17 -2.71 -11.76
C ILE A 535 28.91 -2.82 -10.43
N ARG A 536 30.08 -2.19 -10.36
CA ARG A 536 30.88 -2.09 -9.13
C ARG A 536 31.14 -0.60 -8.87
N LEU A 537 30.57 -0.08 -7.80
CA LEU A 537 30.78 1.31 -7.39
C LEU A 537 31.76 1.38 -6.21
N PRO A 538 32.67 2.35 -6.20
CA PRO A 538 33.46 2.69 -5.01
C PRO A 538 32.58 2.80 -3.75
N ALA A 539 32.99 2.13 -2.67
CA ALA A 539 32.32 2.19 -1.38
C ALA A 539 32.79 3.41 -0.58
N ILE A 540 32.49 4.62 -1.07
CA ILE A 540 32.97 5.88 -0.47
C ILE A 540 31.89 6.48 0.43
N LYS A 541 32.27 6.96 1.62
CA LYS A 541 31.44 7.78 2.50
C LYS A 541 32.32 8.76 3.27
N LEU A 542 32.24 10.05 2.95
CA LEU A 542 33.13 11.09 3.51
C LEU A 542 33.08 11.15 5.04
N SER A 543 31.92 10.83 5.61
CA SER A 543 31.73 10.75 7.06
C SER A 543 32.37 9.53 7.75
N ILE A 544 32.90 8.54 7.01
CA ILE A 544 33.55 7.33 7.54
C ILE A 544 34.99 7.25 7.01
N PRO A 545 36.00 7.70 7.79
CA PRO A 545 37.40 7.79 7.33
C PRO A 545 38.01 6.47 6.82
N SER A 546 37.55 5.32 7.32
CA SER A 546 38.02 4.02 6.83
C SER A 546 37.63 3.76 5.38
N THR A 547 36.53 4.34 4.88
CA THR A 547 36.10 4.19 3.47
C THR A 547 36.98 5.00 2.52
N LEU A 548 37.59 6.10 2.99
CA LEU A 548 38.47 6.94 2.18
C LEU A 548 39.86 6.30 2.01
N THR A 549 40.26 5.47 2.98
CA THR A 549 41.56 4.77 2.98
C THR A 549 41.48 3.35 2.42
N SER A 550 40.39 2.62 2.69
CA SER A 550 40.19 1.25 2.21
C SER A 550 39.43 1.23 0.88
N ARG A 551 40.11 0.79 -0.19
CA ARG A 551 39.57 0.75 -1.56
C ARG A 551 38.61 -0.44 -1.78
N ASN A 552 37.41 -0.35 -1.23
CA ASN A 552 36.37 -1.36 -1.34
C ASN A 552 35.31 -1.01 -2.39
N PHE A 553 34.67 -2.01 -2.98
CA PHE A 553 33.62 -1.79 -3.98
C PHE A 553 32.31 -2.46 -3.57
N LEU A 554 31.20 -1.76 -3.78
CA LEU A 554 29.85 -2.31 -3.67
C LEU A 554 29.42 -2.83 -5.04
N THR A 555 28.92 -4.06 -5.07
CA THR A 555 28.47 -4.71 -6.31
C THR A 555 26.95 -4.73 -6.37
N TYR A 556 26.39 -4.26 -7.48
CA TYR A 556 24.96 -4.24 -7.73
C TYR A 556 24.61 -5.02 -8.99
N THR A 557 23.41 -5.58 -9.05
CA THR A 557 22.94 -6.40 -10.17
C THR A 557 21.45 -6.13 -10.46
N HIS A 558 21.04 -6.31 -11.71
CA HIS A 558 19.66 -6.22 -12.18
C HIS A 558 18.93 -4.94 -11.71
N ILE A 559 17.78 -5.06 -11.07
CA ILE A 559 16.99 -3.90 -10.61
C ILE A 559 17.73 -3.04 -9.59
N ASP A 560 18.67 -3.62 -8.82
CA ASP A 560 19.49 -2.84 -7.89
C ASP A 560 20.42 -1.91 -8.66
N THR A 561 21.01 -2.38 -9.77
CA THR A 561 21.83 -1.55 -10.68
C THR A 561 21.04 -0.37 -11.21
N PHE A 562 19.81 -0.62 -11.64
CA PHE A 562 18.91 0.45 -12.08
C PHE A 562 18.65 1.47 -10.96
N ALA A 563 18.37 1.00 -9.74
CA ALA A 563 18.11 1.88 -8.59
C ALA A 563 19.31 2.76 -8.24
N VAL A 564 20.52 2.19 -8.16
CA VAL A 564 21.72 2.95 -7.79
C VAL A 564 22.15 3.93 -8.87
N ILE A 565 21.94 3.62 -10.16
CA ILE A 565 22.12 4.60 -11.25
C ILE A 565 21.23 5.82 -11.00
N ILE A 566 19.94 5.59 -10.70
CA ILE A 566 19.03 6.71 -10.45
C ILE A 566 19.41 7.50 -9.20
N MET A 567 19.91 6.84 -8.14
CA MET A 567 20.43 7.53 -6.95
C MET A 567 21.62 8.42 -7.30
N HIS A 568 22.59 7.88 -8.04
CA HIS A 568 23.80 8.56 -8.45
C HIS A 568 23.48 9.80 -9.31
N GLU A 569 22.75 9.62 -10.41
CA GLU A 569 22.38 10.71 -11.31
C GLU A 569 21.46 11.76 -10.67
N PHE A 570 20.59 11.34 -9.74
CA PHE A 570 19.76 12.28 -8.99
C PHE A 570 20.61 13.15 -8.05
N THR A 571 21.75 12.64 -7.59
CA THR A 571 22.64 13.41 -6.71
C THR A 571 23.30 14.53 -7.50
N HIS A 572 23.76 14.30 -8.73
CA HIS A 572 24.19 15.37 -9.63
C HIS A 572 23.10 16.43 -9.83
N PHE A 573 21.87 16.00 -10.12
CA PHE A 573 20.73 16.91 -10.24
C PHE A 573 20.50 17.75 -8.97
N ASN A 574 20.56 17.11 -7.81
CA ASN A 574 20.35 17.80 -6.54
C ASN A 574 21.49 18.77 -6.22
N ASN A 575 22.72 18.38 -6.49
CA ASN A 575 23.91 19.21 -6.29
C ASN A 575 23.88 20.43 -7.19
N ALA A 576 23.59 20.26 -8.49
CA ALA A 576 23.44 21.36 -9.43
C ALA A 576 22.38 22.39 -8.96
N LEU A 577 21.22 21.92 -8.49
CA LEU A 577 20.18 22.80 -7.96
C LEU A 577 20.54 23.45 -6.62
N THR A 578 21.39 22.82 -5.82
CA THR A 578 21.74 23.29 -4.47
C THR A 578 22.91 24.29 -4.51
N PHE A 579 23.94 23.99 -5.28
CA PHE A 579 25.19 24.76 -5.32
C PHE A 579 25.16 25.87 -6.36
N TRP A 580 24.41 25.67 -7.44
CA TRP A 580 24.45 26.53 -8.63
C TRP A 580 23.06 27.09 -8.97
N THR A 581 22.38 27.68 -7.98
CA THR A 581 21.01 28.22 -8.11
C THR A 581 20.87 29.27 -9.22
N ASP A 582 21.91 30.06 -9.44
CA ASP A 582 21.98 31.11 -10.48
C ASP A 582 22.79 30.66 -11.71
N GLY A 583 23.10 29.36 -11.80
CA GLY A 583 24.01 28.77 -12.77
C GLY A 583 25.44 28.61 -12.25
N TYR A 584 26.18 27.73 -12.91
CA TYR A 584 27.58 27.42 -12.59
C TYR A 584 28.47 28.66 -12.69
N ASN A 585 29.35 28.88 -11.71
CA ASN A 585 30.29 30.00 -11.68
C ASN A 585 31.73 29.52 -11.41
N PRO A 586 32.62 29.55 -12.42
CA PRO A 586 34.01 29.08 -12.29
C PRO A 586 34.90 29.98 -11.42
N GLU A 587 34.45 31.18 -11.03
CA GLU A 587 35.19 32.00 -10.05
C GLU A 587 35.04 31.48 -8.62
N LYS A 588 34.04 30.62 -8.39
CA LYS A 588 33.70 30.03 -7.09
C LYS A 588 34.07 28.53 -6.98
N ASP A 589 34.59 27.97 -8.06
CA ASP A 589 35.04 26.58 -8.23
C ASP A 589 36.32 26.65 -9.09
N LYS A 590 37.46 26.83 -8.43
CA LYS A 590 38.73 27.16 -9.11
C LYS A 590 39.43 25.95 -9.70
N ASP A 591 39.25 24.79 -9.08
CA ASP A 591 39.83 23.52 -9.51
C ASP A 591 38.92 22.77 -10.50
N GLY A 592 37.69 23.22 -10.68
CA GLY A 592 36.75 22.77 -11.70
C GLY A 592 36.21 21.39 -11.38
N ASP A 593 35.91 21.15 -10.11
CA ASP A 593 35.39 19.90 -9.55
C ASP A 593 33.85 19.86 -9.46
N THR A 594 33.22 20.97 -9.85
CA THR A 594 31.78 21.24 -9.83
C THR A 594 31.16 21.45 -8.44
N LEU A 595 32.00 21.57 -7.41
CA LEU A 595 31.66 22.03 -6.07
C LEU A 595 32.19 23.45 -5.84
N PRO A 596 31.50 24.27 -5.04
CA PRO A 596 32.07 25.55 -4.65
C PRO A 596 33.24 25.40 -3.65
N ASP A 597 34.41 26.00 -3.90
CA ASP A 597 35.63 25.95 -3.05
C ASP A 597 35.34 26.13 -1.55
N HIS A 598 34.38 27.01 -1.23
CA HIS A 598 34.06 27.40 0.13
C HIS A 598 33.31 26.34 0.96
N ILE A 599 32.75 25.29 0.33
CA ILE A 599 32.03 24.21 1.04
C ILE A 599 32.89 22.96 1.25
N GLU A 600 33.92 22.76 0.42
CA GLU A 600 34.71 21.53 0.39
C GLU A 600 35.39 21.21 1.71
N ALA A 601 35.95 22.21 2.39
CA ALA A 601 36.58 22.02 3.69
C ALA A 601 35.60 21.47 4.75
N GLU A 602 34.31 21.79 4.67
CA GLU A 602 33.28 21.25 5.58
C GLU A 602 32.88 19.81 5.24
N LEU A 603 33.04 19.42 3.97
CA LEU A 603 32.84 18.06 3.47
C LEU A 603 34.07 17.16 3.69
N GLY A 604 35.19 17.73 4.13
CA GLY A 604 36.47 17.01 4.28
C GLY A 604 37.19 16.81 2.94
N LEU A 605 36.98 17.75 2.03
CA LEU A 605 37.58 17.84 0.69
C LEU A 605 38.57 19.02 0.63
N ASN A 606 39.39 19.06 -0.40
CA ASN A 606 40.50 19.98 -0.58
C ASN A 606 40.22 20.93 -1.76
N PRO A 607 39.94 22.22 -1.51
CA PRO A 607 39.49 23.17 -2.53
C PRO A 607 40.54 23.65 -3.53
N GLU A 608 41.71 23.02 -3.51
CA GLU A 608 42.77 23.24 -4.49
C GLU A 608 42.95 22.03 -5.41
N GLU A 609 42.17 20.97 -5.22
CA GLU A 609 42.34 19.69 -5.88
C GLU A 609 41.04 19.14 -6.43
N LYS A 610 40.97 19.07 -7.77
CA LYS A 610 39.82 18.56 -8.49
C LYS A 610 39.20 17.24 -7.97
N LEU A 611 40.02 16.38 -7.36
CA LEU A 611 39.58 15.14 -6.75
C LEU A 611 40.41 14.87 -5.50
N SER A 612 39.85 15.04 -4.32
CA SER A 612 40.51 14.88 -3.02
C SER A 612 40.87 13.44 -2.69
N HIS A 613 39.99 12.48 -3.04
CA HIS A 613 40.12 11.08 -2.61
C HIS A 613 40.18 10.11 -3.80
N TRP A 614 40.93 9.01 -3.63
CA TRP A 614 40.98 7.90 -4.61
C TRP A 614 41.48 8.27 -6.03
N LYS A 615 42.33 9.30 -6.15
CA LYS A 615 42.92 9.80 -7.42
C LYS A 615 43.40 8.73 -8.39
N ASP A 616 44.08 7.69 -7.89
CA ASP A 616 44.62 6.64 -8.77
C ASP A 616 43.53 5.78 -9.41
N THR A 617 42.37 5.65 -8.76
CA THR A 617 41.28 4.75 -9.13
C THR A 617 40.18 5.47 -9.92
N LEU A 618 39.89 6.72 -9.56
CA LEU A 618 38.83 7.55 -10.16
C LEU A 618 39.42 8.61 -11.09
N GLN A 619 40.39 8.21 -11.92
CA GLN A 619 41.04 9.13 -12.83
C GLN A 619 40.02 9.75 -13.79
N GLY A 620 40.01 11.08 -13.86
CA GLY A 620 39.11 11.83 -14.74
C GLY A 620 37.75 12.16 -14.12
N THR A 621 37.49 11.81 -12.86
CA THR A 621 36.33 12.29 -12.09
C THR A 621 36.69 13.56 -11.30
N ASP A 622 35.73 14.03 -10.50
CA ASP A 622 35.87 15.15 -9.59
C ASP A 622 35.29 14.84 -8.20
N ASP A 623 35.34 15.81 -7.29
CA ASP A 623 34.83 15.67 -5.93
C ASP A 623 33.30 15.66 -5.84
N GLU A 624 32.57 16.21 -6.83
CA GLU A 624 31.13 16.02 -6.91
C GLU A 624 30.77 14.53 -7.09
N GLU A 625 31.54 13.80 -7.90
CA GLU A 625 31.40 12.35 -8.06
C GLU A 625 31.60 11.59 -6.73
N LEU A 626 32.39 12.11 -5.79
CA LEU A 626 32.48 11.50 -4.45
C LEU A 626 31.15 11.61 -3.68
N LEU A 627 30.42 12.72 -3.85
CA LEU A 627 29.10 12.90 -3.24
C LEU A 627 28.05 11.97 -3.86
N THR A 628 28.12 11.75 -5.17
CA THR A 628 27.21 10.83 -5.88
C THR A 628 27.47 9.37 -5.48
N LEU A 629 28.73 8.99 -5.28
CA LEU A 629 29.12 7.69 -4.75
C LEU A 629 28.67 7.51 -3.29
N GLU A 630 28.86 8.52 -2.43
CA GLU A 630 28.37 8.51 -1.05
C GLU A 630 26.85 8.33 -0.97
N ALA A 631 26.09 8.95 -1.88
CA ALA A 631 24.65 8.81 -1.92
C ALA A 631 24.17 7.36 -2.16
N THR A 632 25.01 6.52 -2.77
CA THR A 632 24.72 5.09 -3.00
C THR A 632 25.20 4.18 -1.87
N TYR A 633 26.08 4.66 -0.98
CA TYR A 633 26.80 3.82 0.01
C TYR A 633 25.88 3.03 0.94
N ASP A 634 24.82 3.66 1.45
CA ASP A 634 23.89 3.04 2.40
C ASP A 634 22.78 2.22 1.69
N TYR A 635 22.81 2.09 0.36
CA TYR A 635 21.81 1.33 -0.37
C TYR A 635 21.92 -0.18 -0.08
N PRO A 636 20.86 -0.82 0.47
CA PRO A 636 20.90 -2.26 0.72
C PRO A 636 20.62 -3.03 -0.58
N SER A 637 21.58 -3.81 -1.08
CA SER A 637 21.33 -4.71 -2.21
C SER A 637 20.18 -5.67 -1.88
N GLY A 638 19.30 -5.89 -2.86
CA GLY A 638 18.09 -6.67 -2.73
C GLY A 638 16.87 -5.88 -2.27
N LYS A 639 16.98 -4.57 -2.01
CA LYS A 639 15.86 -3.71 -1.58
C LYS A 639 14.64 -3.84 -2.50
N PHE A 640 14.88 -4.03 -3.79
CA PHE A 640 13.82 -4.06 -4.80
C PHE A 640 13.68 -5.41 -5.53
N ASP A 641 14.34 -6.47 -5.05
CA ASP A 641 14.29 -7.80 -5.68
C ASP A 641 12.85 -8.31 -5.87
N LYS A 642 11.93 -8.00 -4.95
CA LYS A 642 10.50 -8.38 -5.03
C LYS A 642 9.76 -7.83 -6.28
N TYR A 643 10.36 -6.88 -7.00
CA TYR A 643 9.80 -6.28 -8.21
C TYR A 643 10.49 -6.76 -9.50
N ASP A 644 11.60 -7.50 -9.40
CA ASP A 644 12.38 -7.92 -10.57
C ASP A 644 11.93 -9.27 -11.12
N TRP A 645 10.91 -9.22 -11.97
CA TRP A 645 10.30 -10.38 -12.64
C TRP A 645 10.75 -10.53 -14.11
N GLY A 646 11.87 -9.91 -14.48
CA GLY A 646 12.50 -10.12 -15.77
C GLY A 646 13.23 -11.47 -15.85
N LYS A 647 13.35 -12.02 -17.05
CA LYS A 647 14.29 -13.10 -17.37
C LYS A 647 15.33 -12.60 -18.38
N PRO A 648 16.62 -12.60 -18.04
CA PRO A 648 17.17 -12.90 -16.71
C PRO A 648 16.80 -11.82 -15.68
N GLY A 649 16.80 -12.16 -14.39
CA GLY A 649 16.42 -11.25 -13.30
C GLY A 649 16.62 -11.91 -11.93
N LYS A 650 16.49 -11.14 -10.85
CA LYS A 650 16.70 -11.61 -9.48
C LYS A 650 15.79 -12.77 -9.09
N ASN A 651 14.51 -12.71 -9.48
CA ASN A 651 13.54 -13.76 -9.16
C ASN A 651 13.55 -14.94 -10.14
N TRP A 652 14.32 -14.87 -11.24
CA TRP A 652 14.41 -15.96 -12.22
C TRP A 652 15.34 -17.10 -11.75
N LYS A 653 16.23 -16.83 -10.78
CA LYS A 653 17.25 -17.77 -10.31
C LYS A 653 16.67 -19.06 -9.74
#